data_AF-A0A962H0V6-F1
#
_entry.id   AF-A0A962H0V6-F1
#
_cell.length_a   1.000
_cell.length_b   1.000
_cell.length_c   1.000
_cell.angle_alpha   90.00
_cell.angle_beta   90.00
_cell.angle_gamma   90.00
#
_symmetry.space_group_name_H-M   'P 1'
#
loop_
_entity.id
_entity.type
_entity.pdbx_description
1 polymer ?
#
loop_
_entity_poly.entity_id
_entity_poly.type
_entity_poly.pdbx_seq_one_letter_code
_entity_poly.pdbx_strand_id
1 'polypeptide(L)'
;MPKALTQFLQFLILVVPMILAAPAVPAATFVVTSSADTAGSSCAAVCTLRQAITAANATAAADTINFDIFTIPPRGDILIQPLSNLPPIIQPLTINGYSQAGTRVNDSELATNATLRIRIDGAAPSTTATHGLAVCASGSNVRGVAVTRFIQHGVIVGDSPCTAGVSNVLIQGNFLGTNGGGSSAAGNTGSGIRVNNSAATIGGAALADRNLLAANGLSGIELRGSNSSNVSIQNNLIGTDRSGSQDFGNATGIRITDSYNNAFIQQNLIRFNGTGIHLLGGVNNNISQNRIYDNDGLGIDLGALGVTPNDPNDIDNGPNQLQNFPVITSAGRGPGVLNVAGTLDVGHTNPIDYIIEAFASTTCDPSGNGEGERYLGSMTRGLREITQTFSGAITTNDPLPPQTVITLTVRSANAVGTSEFSQCFALDPPPLLVNSADDVDDGTCNAVHCSLREAMNVANSFVGAGQQAIEFAIPPLTGTSEITITPASPLPVIAQNYLIDGYSQPGAVPNTDPSASNAVVRIRLAGSLASPIGLEICIPSPVIRGLSLTGFEEAISMHRPACPLTSGGTISGNFFGLRADGITPAANVRSIKFDGAGGANLKIGGTDPAERNVFAGGSIGIDAIPALSIQSVRTVEGNLFGTDRTGQQNFGIATAIRLSGDSANVLIGSADAPNQFAFNNRGIVVVDTARAMGFAENRFRAHGQLAIDLGEDGVTPNDPGDPDGGPNGRINFPVLSLAERNVSGLRVVGQVDLPGSPTAGELTVTLYASATCHPSGNGEGEQVLGRAGTTENFDLIIETDADLVASPFITATATTSEGTSEFSACLQATDPLPGIAVDTAVDSLTVDGGCDVVGDANLCTLREALLLANSQPGPDRIRFQIPGGAATHVIQPVALLPSITGGLSIEGYTQAGSLPNASSEGFDAVLRIELRPVGLSNGLRICTTDLVDLSGMAFVTGTGPMIATQTNEAGNCALVGSLRVRGCQFGIRADGSSSAVANAILASGSTLTAGGPALADRNLFARSTGTAVRIEGSSSNGSVVQNNLFGRDGDGLSHPNARDIDIVNASQVTVGGDGLLGNAFFGSTVAVFVSGPGADFNQLYGNRFSQHSGATAIDLADGASPDGITPNDPDDLDEGANEGQNTPVLQSGSVTAPDTIQLAGMVDVPSGISAPVNYRLAFYQSSSCNDAASIGREGEVYLGSVLQPISSSSEAFSVSLEGVPQAGFITATVTSPGGSTSEFSNCLAAPRPDNLHADGFE
;
A
#
# COMPACT_ATOMS: atom_id res chain seq x y z
N MET A 1 43.77 -64.72 29.39
CA MET A 1 42.84 -65.78 29.82
C MET A 1 41.57 -65.16 30.39
N PRO A 2 40.56 -64.87 29.55
CA PRO A 2 39.28 -64.30 30.00
C PRO A 2 38.09 -64.95 29.25
N LYS A 3 37.54 -66.07 29.74
CA LYS A 3 36.30 -66.65 29.17
C LYS A 3 35.55 -67.61 30.10
N ALA A 4 36.19 -68.17 31.13
CA ALA A 4 35.55 -69.14 32.02
C ALA A 4 34.75 -68.54 33.20
N LEU A 5 35.10 -67.34 33.68
CA LEU A 5 34.41 -66.72 34.82
C LEU A 5 33.11 -65.98 34.42
N THR A 6 33.05 -65.47 33.18
CA THR A 6 31.88 -64.76 32.65
C THR A 6 30.73 -65.72 32.27
N GLN A 7 31.05 -66.96 31.86
CA GLN A 7 30.05 -67.98 31.55
C GLN A 7 29.37 -68.56 32.80
N PHE A 8 30.04 -68.61 33.95
CA PHE A 8 29.44 -69.11 35.20
C PHE A 8 28.49 -68.10 35.85
N LEU A 9 28.74 -66.78 35.69
CA LEU A 9 27.82 -65.73 36.13
C LEU A 9 26.60 -65.57 35.19
N GLN A 10 26.77 -65.78 33.88
CA GLN A 10 25.65 -65.79 32.93
C GLN A 10 24.71 -66.99 33.11
N PHE A 11 25.21 -68.15 33.54
CA PHE A 11 24.37 -69.31 33.81
C PHE A 11 23.54 -69.16 35.10
N LEU A 12 24.04 -68.43 36.10
CA LEU A 12 23.29 -68.17 37.34
C LEU A 12 22.17 -67.12 37.16
N ILE A 13 22.34 -66.15 36.24
CA ILE A 13 21.34 -65.11 35.94
C ILE A 13 20.20 -65.64 35.04
N LEU A 14 20.45 -66.68 34.24
CA LEU A 14 19.43 -67.30 33.36
C LEU A 14 18.62 -68.42 34.02
N VAL A 15 19.13 -69.08 35.07
CA VAL A 15 18.47 -70.26 35.66
C VAL A 15 17.64 -69.90 36.90
N VAL A 16 17.93 -68.80 37.60
CA VAL A 16 17.15 -68.37 38.78
C VAL A 16 15.72 -67.88 38.45
N PRO A 17 15.41 -67.24 37.30
CA PRO A 17 14.02 -66.93 36.93
C PRO A 17 13.24 -68.15 36.42
N MET A 18 13.90 -69.25 36.03
CA MET A 18 13.25 -70.39 35.37
C MET A 18 12.69 -71.44 36.33
N ILE A 19 12.90 -71.29 37.64
CA ILE A 19 12.36 -72.21 38.68
C ILE A 19 11.19 -71.58 39.47
N LEU A 20 10.73 -70.38 39.11
CA LEU A 20 9.55 -69.72 39.72
C LEU A 20 8.58 -69.09 38.70
N ALA A 21 8.48 -69.64 37.48
CA ALA A 21 7.36 -69.30 36.59
C ALA A 21 6.09 -69.97 37.12
N ALA A 22 5.32 -69.26 37.94
CA ALA A 22 3.95 -69.62 38.24
C ALA A 22 3.18 -69.78 36.90
N PRO A 23 2.32 -70.80 36.75
CA PRO A 23 1.55 -70.97 35.53
C PRO A 23 0.75 -69.69 35.24
N ALA A 24 0.81 -69.21 34.00
CA ALA A 24 0.00 -68.08 33.55
C ALA A 24 -1.48 -68.41 33.79
N VAL A 25 -2.15 -67.61 34.63
CA VAL A 25 -3.58 -67.74 34.88
C VAL A 25 -4.30 -67.37 33.57
N PRO A 26 -5.19 -68.24 33.02
CA PRO A 26 -5.90 -67.92 31.79
C PRO A 26 -6.83 -66.72 32.01
N ALA A 27 -6.92 -65.84 31.00
CA ALA A 27 -7.87 -64.74 30.98
C ALA A 27 -9.31 -65.26 31.10
N ALA A 28 -10.07 -64.69 32.02
CA ALA A 28 -11.47 -65.00 32.26
C ALA A 28 -12.38 -64.06 31.48
N THR A 29 -13.59 -64.55 31.17
CA THR A 29 -14.70 -63.72 30.67
C THR A 29 -15.80 -63.69 31.72
N PHE A 30 -16.11 -62.50 32.23
CA PHE A 30 -17.22 -62.27 33.15
C PHE A 30 -18.40 -61.70 32.36
N VAL A 31 -19.59 -62.29 32.51
CA VAL A 31 -20.79 -61.84 31.78
C VAL A 31 -21.74 -61.16 32.76
N VAL A 32 -22.00 -59.87 32.55
CA VAL A 32 -22.98 -59.09 33.30
C VAL A 32 -24.37 -59.46 32.80
N THR A 33 -25.21 -59.98 33.70
CA THR A 33 -26.57 -60.45 33.40
C THR A 33 -27.66 -59.62 34.08
N SER A 34 -27.27 -58.65 34.91
CA SER A 34 -28.19 -57.75 35.63
C SER A 34 -27.74 -56.30 35.59
N SER A 35 -28.70 -55.38 35.44
CA SER A 35 -28.47 -53.93 35.50
C SER A 35 -28.47 -53.34 36.92
N ALA A 36 -28.72 -54.18 37.94
CA ALA A 36 -28.67 -53.76 39.34
C ALA A 36 -27.24 -53.41 39.79
N ASP A 37 -27.10 -52.68 40.90
CA ASP A 37 -25.81 -52.35 41.53
C ASP A 37 -25.66 -52.99 42.92
N THR A 38 -25.63 -54.32 42.97
CA THR A 38 -25.41 -55.06 44.24
C THR A 38 -23.92 -55.29 44.50
N ALA A 39 -23.49 -55.08 45.75
CA ALA A 39 -22.13 -55.41 46.20
C ALA A 39 -21.91 -56.94 46.27
N GLY A 40 -20.67 -57.39 46.04
CA GLY A 40 -20.26 -58.80 46.12
C GLY A 40 -18.91 -59.05 45.44
N SER A 41 -18.22 -60.13 45.81
CA SER A 41 -16.86 -60.46 45.34
C SER A 41 -16.80 -61.59 44.30
N SER A 42 -17.94 -62.13 43.85
CA SER A 42 -18.00 -63.17 42.81
C SER A 42 -19.10 -62.91 41.79
N CYS A 43 -18.82 -63.19 40.53
CA CYS A 43 -19.75 -63.12 39.41
C CYS A 43 -20.37 -64.51 39.21
N ALA A 44 -21.60 -64.72 39.70
CA ALA A 44 -22.33 -65.99 39.65
C ALA A 44 -23.50 -65.92 38.63
N ALA A 45 -24.58 -66.69 38.83
CA ALA A 45 -25.73 -66.73 37.90
C ALA A 45 -26.40 -65.36 37.65
N VAL A 46 -26.38 -64.48 38.65
CA VAL A 46 -26.73 -63.05 38.50
C VAL A 46 -25.46 -62.26 38.77
N CYS A 47 -24.99 -61.51 37.79
CA CYS A 47 -23.76 -60.74 37.89
C CYS A 47 -24.00 -59.29 37.48
N THR A 48 -23.69 -58.36 38.38
CA THR A 48 -23.74 -56.91 38.14
C THR A 48 -22.39 -56.40 37.61
N LEU A 49 -22.37 -55.21 37.00
CA LEU A 49 -21.11 -54.60 36.55
C LEU A 49 -20.11 -54.41 37.70
N ARG A 50 -20.58 -54.00 38.89
CA ARG A 50 -19.75 -53.90 40.10
C ARG A 50 -19.11 -55.24 40.47
N GLN A 51 -19.88 -56.32 40.46
CA GLN A 51 -19.39 -57.66 40.78
C GLN A 51 -18.42 -58.16 39.71
N ALA A 52 -18.69 -57.90 38.44
CA ALA A 52 -17.81 -58.28 37.33
C ALA A 52 -16.44 -57.57 37.42
N ILE A 53 -16.42 -56.27 37.68
CA ILE A 53 -15.16 -55.53 37.90
C ILE A 53 -14.44 -56.04 39.14
N THR A 54 -15.15 -56.28 40.25
CA THR A 54 -14.55 -56.83 41.48
C THR A 54 -13.95 -58.22 41.27
N ALA A 55 -14.62 -59.08 40.50
CA ALA A 55 -14.15 -60.42 40.19
C ALA A 55 -12.94 -60.40 39.26
N ALA A 56 -12.95 -59.56 38.22
CA ALA A 56 -11.79 -59.31 37.38
C ALA A 56 -10.62 -58.76 38.22
N ASN A 57 -10.92 -57.91 39.21
CA ASN A 57 -9.92 -57.36 40.13
C ASN A 57 -9.23 -58.37 41.03
N ALA A 58 -9.80 -59.56 41.17
CA ALA A 58 -9.20 -60.65 41.92
C ALA A 58 -8.29 -61.54 41.07
N THR A 59 -8.17 -61.30 39.76
CA THR A 59 -7.30 -62.06 38.86
C THR A 59 -6.03 -61.28 38.50
N ALA A 60 -5.04 -61.98 37.95
CA ALA A 60 -3.81 -61.38 37.41
C ALA A 60 -3.76 -61.40 35.88
N ALA A 61 -4.89 -61.69 35.20
CA ALA A 61 -4.96 -61.86 33.75
C ALA A 61 -5.67 -60.68 33.07
N ALA A 62 -5.46 -60.54 31.76
CA ALA A 62 -6.15 -59.54 30.93
C ALA A 62 -7.59 -59.99 30.63
N ASP A 63 -8.49 -59.81 31.60
CA ASP A 63 -9.85 -60.34 31.54
C ASP A 63 -10.78 -59.54 30.63
N THR A 64 -11.94 -60.11 30.30
CA THR A 64 -13.00 -59.44 29.53
C THR A 64 -14.31 -59.43 30.30
N ILE A 65 -14.99 -58.28 30.31
CA ILE A 65 -16.38 -58.13 30.74
C ILE A 65 -17.27 -58.01 29.51
N ASN A 66 -18.17 -58.98 29.34
CA ASN A 66 -19.25 -58.96 28.37
C ASN A 66 -20.60 -58.71 29.06
N PHE A 67 -21.64 -58.39 28.29
CA PHE A 67 -22.98 -58.09 28.75
C PHE A 67 -23.98 -58.98 28.01
N ASP A 68 -24.87 -59.61 28.78
CA ASP A 68 -26.03 -60.36 28.28
C ASP A 68 -27.22 -60.12 29.23
N ILE A 69 -27.59 -58.85 29.37
CA ILE A 69 -28.71 -58.41 30.22
C ILE A 69 -30.00 -58.51 29.42
N PHE A 70 -30.92 -59.34 29.86
CA PHE A 70 -32.22 -59.53 29.21
C PHE A 70 -33.26 -58.52 29.72
N THR A 71 -33.81 -57.69 28.83
CA THR A 71 -34.88 -56.71 29.14
C THR A 71 -36.04 -56.81 28.14
N ILE A 72 -37.28 -56.62 28.61
CA ILE A 72 -38.50 -56.57 27.78
C ILE A 72 -39.18 -55.21 27.98
N PRO A 73 -39.41 -54.40 26.92
CA PRO A 73 -39.07 -54.64 25.52
C PRO A 73 -37.59 -54.34 25.19
N PRO A 74 -36.97 -55.05 24.23
CA PRO A 74 -35.51 -55.08 24.04
C PRO A 74 -34.93 -53.86 23.26
N ARG A 75 -35.67 -52.74 23.15
CA ARG A 75 -35.35 -51.64 22.21
C ARG A 75 -34.86 -50.33 22.86
N GLY A 76 -34.70 -50.27 24.18
CA GLY A 76 -34.15 -49.08 24.89
C GLY A 76 -32.72 -49.25 25.39
N ASP A 77 -32.22 -48.21 26.07
CA ASP A 77 -30.99 -48.28 26.86
C ASP A 77 -31.21 -49.16 28.09
N ILE A 78 -30.24 -50.01 28.39
CA ILE A 78 -30.13 -50.76 29.64
C ILE A 78 -29.36 -49.87 30.62
N LEU A 79 -30.09 -49.25 31.54
CA LEU A 79 -29.52 -48.36 32.55
C LEU A 79 -28.90 -49.18 33.69
N ILE A 80 -27.60 -49.03 33.87
CA ILE A 80 -26.88 -49.44 35.07
C ILE A 80 -26.69 -48.17 35.90
N GLN A 81 -27.29 -48.12 37.09
CA GLN A 81 -27.25 -46.94 37.95
C GLN A 81 -26.46 -47.24 39.24
N PRO A 82 -25.16 -46.88 39.30
CA PRO A 82 -24.35 -47.10 40.49
C PRO A 82 -24.87 -46.28 41.68
N LEU A 83 -24.97 -46.91 42.85
CA LEU A 83 -25.34 -46.27 44.12
C LEU A 83 -24.13 -45.60 44.81
N SER A 84 -22.92 -46.00 44.41
CA SER A 84 -21.63 -45.41 44.79
C SER A 84 -20.63 -45.62 43.65
N ASN A 85 -19.43 -45.03 43.72
CA ASN A 85 -18.39 -45.25 42.70
C ASN A 85 -18.21 -46.76 42.42
N LEU A 86 -18.17 -47.12 41.12
CA LEU A 86 -17.82 -48.48 40.72
C LEU A 86 -16.38 -48.79 41.17
N PRO A 87 -16.04 -50.07 41.43
CA PRO A 87 -14.68 -50.44 41.81
C PRO A 87 -13.69 -49.97 40.73
N PRO A 88 -12.51 -49.43 41.12
CA PRO A 88 -11.49 -49.06 40.16
C PRO A 88 -10.97 -50.29 39.41
N ILE A 89 -10.64 -50.16 38.13
CA ILE A 89 -10.05 -51.23 37.31
C ILE A 89 -8.54 -51.26 37.59
N ILE A 90 -8.05 -52.25 38.36
CA ILE A 90 -6.67 -52.27 38.90
C ILE A 90 -5.74 -53.30 38.24
N GLN A 91 -6.21 -53.99 37.22
CA GLN A 91 -5.45 -54.89 36.33
C GLN A 91 -6.02 -54.77 34.90
N PRO A 92 -5.26 -55.19 33.86
CA PRO A 92 -5.70 -55.04 32.48
C PRO A 92 -7.09 -55.67 32.27
N LEU A 93 -8.03 -54.89 31.72
CA LEU A 93 -9.43 -55.32 31.58
C LEU A 93 -10.04 -54.78 30.29
N THR A 94 -10.72 -55.64 29.54
CA THR A 94 -11.59 -55.23 28.43
C THR A 94 -13.04 -55.18 28.88
N ILE A 95 -13.66 -54.00 28.89
CA ILE A 95 -15.12 -53.85 29.03
C ILE A 95 -15.71 -53.74 27.62
N ASN A 96 -16.47 -54.75 27.21
CA ASN A 96 -17.02 -54.86 25.87
C ASN A 96 -18.55 -54.75 25.86
N GLY A 97 -19.07 -53.53 25.83
CA GLY A 97 -20.51 -53.25 25.73
C GLY A 97 -21.15 -53.73 24.42
N TYR A 98 -20.36 -53.90 23.35
CA TYR A 98 -20.84 -54.44 22.06
C TYR A 98 -21.21 -55.93 22.11
N SER A 99 -20.88 -56.63 23.19
CA SER A 99 -21.37 -58.00 23.41
C SER A 99 -22.87 -58.06 23.70
N GLN A 100 -23.48 -56.95 24.16
CA GLN A 100 -24.92 -56.89 24.39
C GLN A 100 -25.70 -56.96 23.08
N ALA A 101 -26.69 -57.85 23.03
CA ALA A 101 -27.56 -57.99 21.88
C ALA A 101 -28.27 -56.66 21.52
N GLY A 102 -28.33 -56.35 20.22
CA GLY A 102 -28.95 -55.13 19.70
C GLY A 102 -28.04 -53.90 19.69
N THR A 103 -26.74 -54.06 19.98
CA THR A 103 -25.70 -53.05 19.72
C THR A 103 -25.18 -53.15 18.28
N ARG A 104 -24.56 -52.07 17.80
CA ARG A 104 -23.89 -52.01 16.49
C ARG A 104 -22.72 -51.05 16.56
N VAL A 105 -21.56 -51.44 16.03
CA VAL A 105 -20.39 -50.58 15.87
C VAL A 105 -20.60 -49.55 14.77
N ASN A 106 -19.86 -48.44 14.80
CA ASN A 106 -19.91 -47.45 13.74
C ASN A 106 -19.19 -47.93 12.47
N ASP A 107 -19.80 -47.67 11.32
CA ASP A 107 -19.20 -47.81 9.98
C ASP A 107 -19.39 -46.55 9.11
N SER A 108 -19.85 -45.44 9.69
CA SER A 108 -19.99 -44.13 9.00
C SER A 108 -18.72 -43.29 9.12
N GLU A 109 -18.30 -42.68 8.00
CA GLU A 109 -17.11 -41.83 7.91
C GLU A 109 -17.33 -40.41 8.46
N LEU A 110 -18.51 -39.83 8.30
CA LEU A 110 -18.78 -38.43 8.66
C LEU A 110 -19.62 -38.25 9.93
N ALA A 111 -20.24 -39.33 10.40
CA ALA A 111 -21.14 -39.33 11.57
C ALA A 111 -20.88 -40.58 12.42
N THR A 112 -21.67 -40.82 13.47
CA THR A 112 -21.71 -42.13 14.12
C THR A 112 -23.07 -42.77 13.96
N ASN A 113 -23.09 -43.97 13.39
CA ASN A 113 -24.28 -44.81 13.34
C ASN A 113 -24.20 -46.00 14.30
N ALA A 114 -23.25 -45.96 15.24
CA ALA A 114 -23.20 -46.89 16.34
C ALA A 114 -24.49 -46.83 17.16
N THR A 115 -24.89 -47.96 17.71
CA THR A 115 -25.99 -48.08 18.66
C THR A 115 -25.46 -48.79 19.89
N LEU A 116 -25.41 -48.09 21.01
CA LEU A 116 -24.99 -48.62 22.29
C LEU A 116 -26.23 -48.98 23.11
N ARG A 117 -26.14 -50.08 23.87
CA ARG A 117 -27.25 -50.57 24.70
C ARG A 117 -26.97 -50.42 26.18
N ILE A 118 -25.71 -50.49 26.58
CA ILE A 118 -25.33 -50.37 27.98
C ILE A 118 -25.11 -48.90 28.30
N ARG A 119 -25.94 -48.33 29.18
CA ARG A 119 -25.77 -46.97 29.69
C ARG A 119 -25.49 -46.97 31.17
N ILE A 120 -24.28 -46.58 31.56
CA ILE A 120 -23.85 -46.37 32.93
C ILE A 120 -24.26 -44.95 33.30
N ASP A 121 -25.17 -44.80 34.26
CA ASP A 121 -25.85 -43.53 34.52
C ASP A 121 -25.78 -43.12 36.00
N GLY A 122 -25.23 -41.92 36.24
CA GLY A 122 -25.00 -41.36 37.56
C GLY A 122 -26.21 -40.70 38.23
N ALA A 123 -27.42 -40.82 37.69
CA ALA A 123 -28.62 -40.15 38.24
C ALA A 123 -29.48 -41.07 39.14
N ALA A 124 -28.87 -42.05 39.81
CA ALA A 124 -29.57 -42.83 40.83
C ALA A 124 -29.97 -41.94 42.02
N PRO A 125 -31.18 -42.09 42.59
CA PRO A 125 -31.54 -41.40 43.83
C PRO A 125 -30.51 -41.68 44.93
N SER A 126 -30.04 -40.63 45.63
CA SER A 126 -29.08 -40.72 46.74
C SER A 126 -27.71 -41.34 46.42
N THR A 127 -27.33 -41.41 45.13
CA THR A 127 -26.00 -41.92 44.75
C THR A 127 -24.88 -41.02 45.26
N THR A 128 -23.77 -41.64 45.65
CA THR A 128 -22.48 -40.96 45.95
C THR A 128 -21.46 -41.16 44.84
N ALA A 129 -21.88 -41.71 43.69
CA ALA A 129 -20.98 -41.93 42.56
C ALA A 129 -20.58 -40.60 41.91
N THR A 130 -19.30 -40.26 42.01
CA THR A 130 -18.70 -39.08 41.40
C THR A 130 -18.26 -39.34 39.96
N HIS A 131 -17.87 -40.58 39.65
CA HIS A 131 -17.39 -40.98 38.32
C HIS A 131 -18.09 -42.24 37.81
N GLY A 132 -18.17 -42.38 36.48
CA GLY A 132 -18.69 -43.59 35.84
C GLY A 132 -17.71 -44.76 35.95
N LEU A 133 -16.53 -44.65 35.33
CA LEU A 133 -15.49 -45.68 35.37
C LEU A 133 -14.14 -45.08 35.74
N ALA A 134 -13.39 -45.77 36.62
CA ALA A 134 -12.02 -45.42 36.98
C ALA A 134 -11.05 -46.48 36.47
N VAL A 135 -10.21 -46.11 35.50
CA VAL A 135 -9.21 -46.99 34.86
C VAL A 135 -7.85 -46.76 35.51
N CYS A 136 -7.43 -47.70 36.35
CA CYS A 136 -6.18 -47.64 37.11
C CYS A 136 -5.10 -48.62 36.61
N ALA A 137 -5.37 -49.34 35.52
CA ALA A 137 -4.47 -50.36 35.01
C ALA A 137 -4.15 -50.17 33.53
N SER A 138 -2.85 -50.30 33.23
CA SER A 138 -2.34 -50.29 31.87
C SER A 138 -2.93 -51.44 31.03
N GLY A 139 -3.08 -51.24 29.72
CA GLY A 139 -3.59 -52.27 28.81
C GLY A 139 -5.10 -52.53 28.92
N SER A 140 -5.85 -51.65 29.59
CA SER A 140 -7.32 -51.76 29.68
C SER A 140 -8.01 -51.18 28.44
N ASN A 141 -9.14 -51.77 28.03
CA ASN A 141 -9.95 -51.31 26.91
C ASN A 141 -11.41 -51.12 27.35
N VAL A 142 -11.95 -49.92 27.20
CA VAL A 142 -13.38 -49.63 27.44
C VAL A 142 -14.04 -49.33 26.10
N ARG A 143 -15.04 -50.13 25.72
CA ARG A 143 -15.75 -49.96 24.46
C ARG A 143 -17.24 -50.28 24.51
N GLY A 144 -18.02 -49.58 23.70
CA GLY A 144 -19.43 -49.88 23.46
C GLY A 144 -20.38 -49.54 24.61
N VAL A 145 -20.01 -48.61 25.50
CA VAL A 145 -20.86 -48.15 26.62
C VAL A 145 -21.20 -46.67 26.48
N ALA A 146 -22.39 -46.30 26.94
CA ALA A 146 -22.77 -44.91 27.17
C ALA A 146 -22.55 -44.53 28.65
N VAL A 147 -22.03 -43.34 28.94
CA VAL A 147 -21.76 -42.86 30.31
C VAL A 147 -22.32 -41.46 30.51
N THR A 148 -23.29 -41.31 31.42
CA THR A 148 -24.12 -40.10 31.52
C THR A 148 -24.40 -39.66 32.94
N ARG A 149 -24.60 -38.34 33.14
CA ARG A 149 -25.14 -37.73 34.38
C ARG A 149 -24.36 -37.99 35.68
N PHE A 150 -23.04 -38.19 35.58
CA PHE A 150 -22.19 -38.18 36.79
C PHE A 150 -21.92 -36.75 37.26
N ILE A 151 -21.83 -36.56 38.58
CA ILE A 151 -21.60 -35.26 39.22
C ILE A 151 -20.15 -34.78 39.11
N GLN A 152 -19.27 -35.57 38.52
CA GLN A 152 -17.97 -35.14 38.01
C GLN A 152 -17.75 -35.71 36.61
N HIS A 153 -17.04 -36.84 36.46
CA HIS A 153 -16.54 -37.29 35.16
C HIS A 153 -17.21 -38.57 34.68
N GLY A 154 -17.31 -38.75 33.37
CA GLY A 154 -17.74 -40.03 32.80
C GLY A 154 -16.70 -41.12 33.06
N VAL A 155 -15.53 -41.00 32.43
CA VAL A 155 -14.41 -41.94 32.59
C VAL A 155 -13.17 -41.19 33.06
N ILE A 156 -12.50 -41.72 34.07
CA ILE A 156 -11.22 -41.21 34.56
C ILE A 156 -10.10 -42.24 34.34
N VAL A 157 -8.93 -41.79 33.90
CA VAL A 157 -7.77 -42.63 33.60
C VAL A 157 -6.56 -42.15 34.39
N GLY A 158 -6.02 -43.02 35.26
CA GLY A 158 -4.87 -42.68 36.12
C GLY A 158 -5.13 -41.56 37.13
N ASP A 159 -6.40 -41.30 37.43
CA ASP A 159 -6.85 -40.25 38.33
C ASP A 159 -7.49 -40.82 39.59
N SER A 160 -7.50 -40.05 40.70
CA SER A 160 -7.98 -40.52 42.01
C SER A 160 -9.34 -41.24 41.89
N PRO A 161 -9.47 -42.51 42.32
CA PRO A 161 -8.61 -43.22 43.29
C PRO A 161 -7.40 -43.96 42.70
N CYS A 162 -7.13 -43.85 41.40
CA CYS A 162 -5.99 -44.49 40.75
C CYS A 162 -4.65 -43.83 41.12
N THR A 163 -3.56 -44.58 40.98
CA THR A 163 -2.22 -43.99 40.87
C THR A 163 -1.99 -43.55 39.42
N ALA A 164 -1.40 -42.36 39.25
CA ALA A 164 -0.97 -41.84 37.95
C ALA A 164 0.05 -42.76 37.24
N GLY A 165 0.17 -42.63 35.92
CA GLY A 165 1.19 -43.34 35.13
C GLY A 165 0.70 -44.61 34.43
N VAL A 166 -0.62 -44.76 34.19
CA VAL A 166 -1.14 -45.89 33.42
C VAL A 166 -0.91 -45.68 31.92
N SER A 167 -0.74 -46.75 31.14
CA SER A 167 -0.42 -46.68 29.71
C SER A 167 -1.17 -47.72 28.88
N ASN A 168 -1.22 -47.55 27.56
CA ASN A 168 -1.93 -48.44 26.64
C ASN A 168 -3.43 -48.61 27.00
N VAL A 169 -4.06 -47.56 27.54
CA VAL A 169 -5.49 -47.54 27.79
C VAL A 169 -6.21 -47.18 26.49
N LEU A 170 -7.21 -47.97 26.11
CA LEU A 170 -8.03 -47.74 24.92
C LEU A 170 -9.45 -47.35 25.35
N ILE A 171 -9.90 -46.17 24.94
CA ILE A 171 -11.29 -45.73 25.13
C ILE A 171 -11.91 -45.54 23.74
N GLN A 172 -12.71 -46.49 23.30
CA GLN A 172 -13.09 -46.62 21.88
C GLN A 172 -14.58 -46.91 21.69
N GLY A 173 -15.24 -46.19 20.77
CA GLY A 173 -16.62 -46.48 20.40
C GLY A 173 -17.62 -46.29 21.54
N ASN A 174 -17.39 -45.34 22.44
CA ASN A 174 -18.24 -45.02 23.59
C ASN A 174 -18.96 -43.69 23.39
N PHE A 175 -20.12 -43.53 24.05
CA PHE A 175 -20.88 -42.27 24.07
C PHE A 175 -20.82 -41.65 25.47
N LEU A 176 -20.23 -40.47 25.61
CA LEU A 176 -20.04 -39.81 26.91
C LEU A 176 -20.82 -38.49 26.93
N GLY A 177 -21.90 -38.48 27.72
CA GLY A 177 -22.81 -37.35 27.84
C GLY A 177 -24.02 -37.37 26.90
N THR A 178 -24.25 -38.48 26.17
CA THR A 178 -25.49 -38.74 25.41
C THR A 178 -26.07 -40.12 25.73
N ASN A 179 -27.34 -40.35 25.37
CA ASN A 179 -27.97 -41.67 25.47
C ASN A 179 -27.30 -42.71 24.52
N GLY A 180 -27.66 -44.00 24.63
CA GLY A 180 -27.07 -45.06 23.80
C GLY A 180 -27.31 -44.92 22.29
N GLY A 181 -28.27 -44.09 21.89
CA GLY A 181 -28.53 -43.71 20.50
C GLY A 181 -27.78 -42.47 20.02
N GLY A 182 -27.10 -41.73 20.90
CA GLY A 182 -26.38 -40.49 20.57
C GLY A 182 -27.27 -39.32 20.13
N SER A 183 -28.58 -39.38 20.42
CA SER A 183 -29.58 -38.40 19.94
C SER A 183 -30.21 -37.56 21.05
N SER A 184 -29.80 -37.76 22.29
CA SER A 184 -30.30 -37.01 23.45
C SER A 184 -29.14 -36.66 24.36
N ALA A 185 -28.99 -35.36 24.66
CA ALA A 185 -28.06 -34.84 25.64
C ALA A 185 -28.40 -35.36 27.05
N ALA A 186 -27.39 -35.87 27.75
CA ALA A 186 -27.44 -36.39 29.11
C ALA A 186 -26.05 -36.26 29.77
N GLY A 187 -25.49 -35.05 29.69
CA GLY A 187 -24.12 -34.72 30.08
C GLY A 187 -23.71 -35.14 31.48
N ASN A 188 -22.40 -35.35 31.67
CA ASN A 188 -21.79 -35.30 33.00
C ASN A 188 -21.55 -33.84 33.39
N THR A 189 -21.51 -33.50 34.67
CA THR A 189 -21.31 -32.10 35.10
C THR A 189 -19.86 -31.64 34.94
N GLY A 190 -18.90 -32.56 34.99
CA GLY A 190 -17.50 -32.35 34.63
C GLY A 190 -17.21 -32.88 33.22
N SER A 191 -15.98 -33.33 32.98
CA SER A 191 -15.53 -33.82 31.67
C SER A 191 -16.05 -35.21 31.31
N GLY A 192 -16.30 -35.47 30.03
CA GLY A 192 -16.66 -36.80 29.52
C GLY A 192 -15.56 -37.81 29.84
N ILE A 193 -14.34 -37.53 29.38
CA ILE A 193 -13.13 -38.27 29.73
C ILE A 193 -12.12 -37.35 30.40
N ARG A 194 -11.51 -37.78 31.49
CA ARG A 194 -10.36 -37.12 32.11
C ARG A 194 -9.18 -38.07 32.21
N VAL A 195 -8.03 -37.64 31.72
CA VAL A 195 -6.76 -38.39 31.79
C VAL A 195 -5.78 -37.61 32.68
N ASN A 196 -5.24 -38.28 33.69
CA ASN A 196 -4.28 -37.68 34.63
C ASN A 196 -2.94 -38.41 34.54
N ASN A 197 -1.88 -37.71 34.08
CA ASN A 197 -0.50 -38.21 34.04
C ASN A 197 -0.36 -39.64 33.44
N SER A 198 -1.11 -39.96 32.38
CA SER A 198 -1.25 -41.32 31.85
C SER A 198 -1.39 -41.32 30.33
N ALA A 199 -0.96 -42.38 29.65
CA ALA A 199 -1.06 -42.51 28.18
C ALA A 199 -2.31 -43.32 27.78
N ALA A 200 -3.12 -42.75 26.88
CA ALA A 200 -4.36 -43.35 26.40
C ALA A 200 -4.58 -43.08 24.90
N THR A 201 -5.27 -44.00 24.22
CA THR A 201 -5.85 -43.77 22.90
C THR A 201 -7.35 -43.56 23.08
N ILE A 202 -7.81 -42.35 22.79
CA ILE A 202 -9.23 -41.97 22.82
C ILE A 202 -9.69 -41.91 21.37
N GLY A 203 -10.43 -42.93 20.99
CA GLY A 203 -10.83 -43.17 19.61
C GLY A 203 -9.86 -44.13 18.91
N GLY A 204 -9.60 -43.87 17.63
CA GLY A 204 -8.71 -44.70 16.82
C GLY A 204 -8.94 -44.53 15.33
N ALA A 205 -8.01 -45.03 14.52
CA ALA A 205 -8.08 -44.92 13.06
C ALA A 205 -9.29 -45.67 12.44
N ALA A 206 -9.81 -46.71 13.11
CA ALA A 206 -10.98 -47.42 12.63
C ALA A 206 -12.27 -46.63 12.93
N LEU A 207 -13.23 -46.62 12.00
CA LEU A 207 -14.53 -45.98 12.20
C LEU A 207 -15.27 -46.50 13.44
N ALA A 208 -15.09 -47.78 13.78
CA ALA A 208 -15.69 -48.41 14.95
C ALA A 208 -15.16 -47.87 16.29
N ASP A 209 -13.99 -47.23 16.29
CA ASP A 209 -13.35 -46.72 17.51
C ASP A 209 -13.83 -45.31 17.87
N ARG A 210 -14.55 -44.62 16.98
CA ARG A 210 -15.08 -43.25 17.16
C ARG A 210 -15.93 -43.11 18.41
N ASN A 211 -15.47 -42.30 19.37
CA ASN A 211 -16.31 -41.90 20.49
C ASN A 211 -17.19 -40.69 20.12
N LEU A 212 -18.29 -40.54 20.85
CA LEU A 212 -19.16 -39.36 20.82
C LEU A 212 -19.11 -38.69 22.19
N LEU A 213 -18.62 -37.45 22.29
CA LEU A 213 -18.46 -36.71 23.54
C LEU A 213 -19.23 -35.38 23.46
N ALA A 214 -20.38 -35.31 24.11
CA ALA A 214 -21.28 -34.17 23.97
C ALA A 214 -21.98 -33.83 25.29
N ALA A 215 -22.43 -32.58 25.40
CA ALA A 215 -23.22 -32.04 26.50
C ALA A 215 -22.56 -32.10 27.88
N ASN A 216 -21.24 -32.34 27.97
CA ASN A 216 -20.54 -32.38 29.26
C ASN A 216 -20.29 -30.96 29.77
N GLY A 217 -20.53 -30.73 31.06
CA GLY A 217 -20.53 -29.39 31.68
C GLY A 217 -19.16 -28.72 31.77
N LEU A 218 -18.06 -29.45 31.52
CA LEU A 218 -16.71 -28.90 31.49
C LEU A 218 -16.01 -29.15 30.15
N SER A 219 -15.59 -30.38 29.86
CA SER A 219 -14.91 -30.68 28.60
C SER A 219 -15.35 -32.01 28.01
N GLY A 220 -15.31 -32.16 26.69
CA GLY A 220 -15.43 -33.49 26.09
C GLY A 220 -14.30 -34.40 26.61
N ILE A 221 -13.07 -33.94 26.43
CA ILE A 221 -11.84 -34.58 26.91
C ILE A 221 -11.00 -33.58 27.70
N GLU A 222 -10.47 -33.99 28.84
CA GLU A 222 -9.52 -33.22 29.64
C GLU A 222 -8.24 -34.00 29.89
N LEU A 223 -7.09 -33.40 29.55
CA LEU A 223 -5.76 -33.90 29.87
C LEU A 223 -5.15 -33.03 30.97
N ARG A 224 -4.65 -33.65 32.04
CA ARG A 224 -4.05 -32.93 33.19
C ARG A 224 -2.83 -33.64 33.77
N GLY A 225 -1.98 -32.87 34.43
CA GLY A 225 -0.75 -33.37 35.06
C GLY A 225 0.54 -32.97 34.34
N SER A 226 1.68 -33.25 34.98
CA SER A 226 3.02 -32.73 34.62
C SER A 226 3.92 -33.73 33.88
N ASN A 227 3.46 -34.95 33.60
CA ASN A 227 4.25 -35.96 32.89
C ASN A 227 3.96 -35.96 31.39
N SER A 228 5.01 -35.94 30.58
CA SER A 228 4.94 -36.20 29.13
C SER A 228 4.41 -37.62 28.87
N SER A 229 3.15 -37.73 28.46
CA SER A 229 2.52 -39.02 28.15
C SER A 229 1.82 -38.92 26.81
N ASN A 230 2.18 -39.82 25.88
CA ASN A 230 1.65 -39.82 24.52
C ASN A 230 0.17 -40.22 24.54
N VAL A 231 -0.74 -39.23 24.54
CA VAL A 231 -2.17 -39.44 24.32
C VAL A 231 -2.49 -39.24 22.86
N SER A 232 -3.21 -40.18 22.27
CA SER A 232 -3.72 -40.08 20.91
C SER A 232 -5.23 -39.84 20.97
N ILE A 233 -5.69 -38.70 20.49
CA ILE A 233 -7.11 -38.36 20.35
C ILE A 233 -7.43 -38.32 18.86
N GLN A 234 -8.09 -39.35 18.36
CA GLN A 234 -8.33 -39.48 16.92
C GLN A 234 -9.76 -39.91 16.61
N ASN A 235 -10.33 -39.32 15.56
CA ASN A 235 -11.58 -39.78 14.94
C ASN A 235 -12.78 -39.76 15.89
N ASN A 236 -12.86 -38.78 16.80
CA ASN A 236 -13.99 -38.59 17.70
C ASN A 236 -14.96 -37.51 17.18
N LEU A 237 -16.21 -37.58 17.63
CA LEU A 237 -17.20 -36.51 17.47
C LEU A 237 -17.35 -35.80 18.80
N ILE A 238 -17.14 -34.48 18.82
CA ILE A 238 -17.07 -33.68 20.06
C ILE A 238 -17.96 -32.45 19.94
N GLY A 239 -18.91 -32.31 20.88
CA GLY A 239 -19.84 -31.16 20.97
C GLY A 239 -21.09 -31.27 20.10
N THR A 240 -21.33 -32.42 19.47
CA THR A 240 -22.46 -32.62 18.56
C THR A 240 -23.24 -33.90 18.87
N ASP A 241 -24.38 -34.09 18.22
CA ASP A 241 -25.12 -35.34 18.24
C ASP A 241 -24.48 -36.41 17.34
N ARG A 242 -25.10 -37.58 17.27
CA ARG A 242 -24.65 -38.67 16.39
C ARG A 242 -24.52 -38.30 14.92
N SER A 243 -25.28 -37.31 14.43
CA SER A 243 -25.27 -36.87 13.03
C SER A 243 -24.14 -35.90 12.70
N GLY A 244 -23.55 -35.23 13.71
CA GLY A 244 -22.59 -34.15 13.51
C GLY A 244 -23.26 -32.78 13.23
N SER A 245 -24.59 -32.70 13.32
CA SER A 245 -25.35 -31.52 12.86
C SER A 245 -26.10 -30.79 13.97
N GLN A 246 -26.48 -31.48 15.05
CA GLN A 246 -27.15 -30.84 16.18
C GLN A 246 -26.12 -30.39 17.22
N ASP A 247 -26.32 -29.19 17.74
CA ASP A 247 -25.55 -28.63 18.85
C ASP A 247 -25.87 -29.36 20.15
N PHE A 248 -24.87 -30.08 20.66
CA PHE A 248 -24.78 -30.62 22.02
C PHE A 248 -23.42 -30.24 22.61
N GLY A 249 -23.06 -28.96 22.52
CA GLY A 249 -21.77 -28.43 22.93
C GLY A 249 -21.30 -28.86 24.31
N ASN A 250 -19.99 -29.05 24.46
CA ASN A 250 -19.35 -29.01 25.77
C ASN A 250 -18.86 -27.57 26.04
N ALA A 251 -18.55 -27.21 27.29
CA ALA A 251 -17.92 -25.89 27.53
C ALA A 251 -16.56 -25.77 26.81
N THR A 252 -15.78 -26.85 26.75
CA THR A 252 -14.60 -26.97 25.87
C THR A 252 -14.61 -28.33 25.17
N GLY A 253 -14.28 -28.41 23.88
CA GLY A 253 -14.18 -29.70 23.19
C GLY A 253 -13.09 -30.58 23.80
N ILE A 254 -11.84 -30.11 23.69
CA ILE A 254 -10.66 -30.74 24.30
C ILE A 254 -9.91 -29.69 25.14
N ARG A 255 -9.62 -29.99 26.39
CA ARG A 255 -8.87 -29.11 27.30
C ARG A 255 -7.58 -29.75 27.78
N ILE A 256 -6.47 -29.04 27.65
CA ILE A 256 -5.15 -29.47 28.16
C ILE A 256 -4.73 -28.51 29.26
N THR A 257 -4.40 -29.03 30.44
CA THR A 257 -3.89 -28.23 31.57
C THR A 257 -2.54 -28.74 32.06
N ASP A 258 -1.88 -27.90 32.88
CA ASP A 258 -0.57 -28.19 33.47
C ASP A 258 0.51 -28.41 32.40
N SER A 259 1.58 -29.17 32.67
CA SER A 259 2.67 -29.42 31.72
C SER A 259 2.46 -30.70 30.88
N TYR A 260 1.25 -30.89 30.37
CA TYR A 260 0.91 -32.08 29.60
C TYR A 260 1.41 -31.96 28.15
N ASN A 261 2.45 -32.73 27.81
CA ASN A 261 3.18 -32.58 26.56
C ASN A 261 2.99 -33.77 25.61
N ASN A 262 3.15 -33.54 24.30
CA ASN A 262 3.14 -34.57 23.24
C ASN A 262 1.78 -35.28 23.02
N ALA A 263 0.66 -34.59 23.25
CA ALA A 263 -0.63 -35.08 22.79
C ALA A 263 -0.71 -35.02 21.25
N PHE A 264 -1.33 -36.03 20.65
CA PHE A 264 -1.57 -36.11 19.22
C PHE A 264 -3.08 -36.07 18.96
N ILE A 265 -3.57 -34.94 18.48
CA ILE A 265 -5.00 -34.66 18.27
C ILE A 265 -5.23 -34.53 16.78
N GLN A 266 -5.87 -35.53 16.17
CA GLN A 266 -6.07 -35.52 14.72
C GLN A 266 -7.40 -36.08 14.25
N GLN A 267 -7.90 -35.59 13.11
CA GLN A 267 -9.08 -36.14 12.42
C GLN A 267 -10.34 -36.22 13.30
N ASN A 268 -10.47 -35.35 14.29
CA ASN A 268 -11.69 -35.22 15.09
C ASN A 268 -12.66 -34.22 14.43
N LEU A 269 -13.96 -34.42 14.63
CA LEU A 269 -14.97 -33.39 14.37
C LEU A 269 -15.27 -32.69 15.69
N ILE A 270 -14.97 -31.39 15.76
CA ILE A 270 -15.12 -30.56 16.97
C ILE A 270 -15.97 -29.36 16.61
N ARG A 271 -17.23 -29.36 17.07
CA ARG A 271 -18.23 -28.38 16.69
C ARG A 271 -19.11 -28.01 17.88
N PHE A 272 -19.62 -26.78 17.90
CA PHE A 272 -20.59 -26.27 18.88
C PHE A 272 -20.12 -26.22 20.34
N ASN A 273 -18.81 -26.29 20.59
CA ASN A 273 -18.30 -26.14 21.95
C ASN A 273 -18.09 -24.65 22.27
N GLY A 274 -17.97 -24.30 23.55
CA GLY A 274 -17.57 -22.93 23.93
C GLY A 274 -16.20 -22.54 23.35
N THR A 275 -15.24 -23.46 23.40
CA THR A 275 -13.94 -23.39 22.70
C THR A 275 -13.65 -24.77 22.12
N GLY A 276 -13.11 -24.84 20.90
CA GLY A 276 -12.83 -26.13 20.25
C GLY A 276 -11.76 -26.93 21.00
N ILE A 277 -10.52 -26.45 20.98
CA ILE A 277 -9.39 -27.01 21.71
C ILE A 277 -8.71 -25.88 22.51
N HIS A 278 -8.62 -26.03 23.82
CA HIS A 278 -8.02 -25.02 24.70
C HIS A 278 -6.82 -25.58 25.45
N LEU A 279 -5.66 -24.93 25.29
CA LEU A 279 -4.42 -25.30 25.95
C LEU A 279 -4.09 -24.27 27.01
N LEU A 280 -4.23 -24.64 28.28
CA LEU A 280 -3.83 -23.82 29.43
C LEU A 280 -2.39 -24.12 29.90
N GLY A 281 -1.75 -25.14 29.31
CA GLY A 281 -0.34 -25.45 29.50
C GLY A 281 0.10 -26.63 28.64
N GLY A 282 1.39 -26.95 28.71
CA GLY A 282 2.01 -28.09 28.02
C GLY A 282 2.49 -27.76 26.61
N VAL A 283 3.62 -28.35 26.20
CA VAL A 283 4.30 -28.09 24.94
C VAL A 283 4.25 -29.29 24.00
N ASN A 284 4.56 -29.07 22.72
CA ASN A 284 4.68 -30.13 21.71
C ASN A 284 3.36 -30.90 21.47
N ASN A 285 2.22 -30.29 21.76
CA ASN A 285 0.92 -30.88 21.46
C ASN A 285 0.60 -30.64 19.99
N ASN A 286 0.50 -31.72 19.23
CA ASN A 286 0.30 -31.70 17.79
C ASN A 286 -1.19 -31.84 17.48
N ILE A 287 -1.75 -30.75 16.96
CA ILE A 287 -3.13 -30.61 16.51
C ILE A 287 -3.08 -30.54 14.99
N SER A 288 -3.63 -31.54 14.31
CA SER A 288 -3.49 -31.67 12.86
C SER A 288 -4.73 -32.28 12.23
N GLN A 289 -5.14 -31.78 11.06
CA GLN A 289 -6.26 -32.36 10.28
C GLN A 289 -7.58 -32.54 11.05
N ASN A 290 -7.84 -31.75 12.08
CA ASN A 290 -9.14 -31.74 12.75
C ASN A 290 -10.11 -30.87 11.95
N ARG A 291 -11.39 -31.24 11.95
CA ARG A 291 -12.48 -30.41 11.45
C ARG A 291 -13.05 -29.65 12.63
N ILE A 292 -12.62 -28.40 12.79
CA ILE A 292 -12.99 -27.53 13.89
C ILE A 292 -13.75 -26.37 13.28
N TYR A 293 -15.04 -26.24 13.58
CA TYR A 293 -15.87 -25.14 13.07
C TYR A 293 -17.13 -24.98 13.94
N ASP A 294 -17.86 -23.88 13.78
CA ASP A 294 -19.06 -23.49 14.54
C ASP A 294 -18.94 -23.69 16.06
N ASN A 295 -17.77 -23.38 16.64
CA ASN A 295 -17.67 -23.23 18.10
C ASN A 295 -18.04 -21.78 18.48
N ASP A 296 -18.52 -21.56 19.72
CA ASP A 296 -18.94 -20.22 20.15
C ASP A 296 -17.75 -19.26 20.36
N GLY A 297 -16.54 -19.81 20.46
CA GLY A 297 -15.26 -19.11 20.55
C GLY A 297 -14.21 -19.78 19.66
N LEU A 298 -12.93 -19.53 19.91
CA LEU A 298 -11.86 -19.98 19.02
C LEU A 298 -11.83 -21.51 18.81
N GLY A 299 -11.45 -21.91 17.59
CA GLY A 299 -11.25 -23.32 17.25
C GLY A 299 -10.05 -23.94 17.98
N ILE A 300 -8.93 -23.23 18.05
CA ILE A 300 -7.74 -23.55 18.84
C ILE A 300 -7.35 -22.30 19.61
N ASP A 301 -7.15 -22.43 20.92
CA ASP A 301 -6.83 -21.33 21.82
C ASP A 301 -5.61 -21.72 22.69
N LEU A 302 -4.58 -20.87 22.68
CA LEU A 302 -3.34 -21.03 23.43
C LEU A 302 -3.26 -20.05 24.61
N GLY A 303 -3.54 -20.53 25.82
CA GLY A 303 -3.38 -19.76 27.04
C GLY A 303 -4.68 -19.07 27.47
N ALA A 304 -4.68 -17.74 27.52
CA ALA A 304 -5.85 -16.97 27.96
C ALA A 304 -6.84 -16.84 26.82
N LEU A 305 -8.15 -16.91 27.12
CA LEU A 305 -9.20 -16.86 26.10
C LEU A 305 -9.06 -15.65 25.19
N GLY A 306 -9.03 -15.90 23.88
CA GLY A 306 -8.83 -14.89 22.85
C GLY A 306 -7.65 -15.23 21.95
N VAL A 307 -7.51 -14.45 20.88
CA VAL A 307 -6.44 -14.68 19.90
C VAL A 307 -5.11 -14.34 20.55
N THR A 308 -4.19 -15.28 20.55
CA THR A 308 -2.82 -15.09 21.01
C THR A 308 -2.07 -14.24 19.98
N PRO A 309 -1.63 -13.01 20.30
CA PRO A 309 -0.97 -12.16 19.32
C PRO A 309 0.34 -12.76 18.83
N ASN A 310 0.63 -12.62 17.53
CA ASN A 310 1.97 -12.95 17.02
C ASN A 310 3.02 -12.00 17.62
N ASP A 311 4.12 -12.52 18.15
CA ASP A 311 5.22 -11.75 18.74
C ASP A 311 6.56 -11.91 17.98
N PRO A 312 7.45 -10.89 18.01
CA PRO A 312 8.74 -10.99 17.33
C PRO A 312 9.63 -12.09 17.91
N ASN A 313 10.08 -13.01 17.05
CA ASN A 313 11.01 -14.08 17.38
C ASN A 313 10.52 -15.21 18.29
N ASP A 314 9.22 -15.23 18.63
CA ASP A 314 8.52 -16.29 19.38
C ASP A 314 9.41 -16.84 20.53
N ILE A 315 9.69 -15.91 21.45
CA ILE A 315 10.50 -16.10 22.67
C ILE A 315 9.63 -16.69 23.81
N ASP A 316 8.36 -16.94 23.50
CA ASP A 316 7.33 -17.14 24.49
C ASP A 316 7.43 -18.44 25.26
N ASN A 317 6.97 -18.35 26.52
CA ASN A 317 6.85 -19.49 27.41
C ASN A 317 5.36 -19.72 27.67
N GLY A 318 4.86 -20.88 27.26
CA GLY A 318 3.45 -21.19 27.44
C GLY A 318 3.01 -22.49 26.76
N PRO A 319 1.70 -22.74 26.73
CA PRO A 319 1.13 -23.86 26.00
C PRO A 319 1.55 -23.83 24.53
N ASN A 320 2.12 -24.91 24.02
CA ASN A 320 2.74 -24.99 22.69
C ASN A 320 3.73 -23.85 22.39
N GLN A 321 4.38 -23.32 23.43
CA GLN A 321 5.28 -22.16 23.33
C GLN A 321 4.58 -20.90 22.81
N LEU A 322 3.24 -20.83 22.87
CA LEU A 322 2.44 -19.78 22.26
C LEU A 322 2.74 -19.59 20.76
N GLN A 323 3.11 -20.68 20.08
CA GLN A 323 3.53 -20.69 18.68
C GLN A 323 2.68 -19.76 17.81
N ASN A 324 3.35 -18.74 17.28
CA ASN A 324 2.79 -17.81 16.30
C ASN A 324 2.14 -18.55 15.12
N PHE A 325 1.00 -18.05 14.67
CA PHE A 325 0.31 -18.56 13.49
C PHE A 325 0.80 -17.87 12.21
N PRO A 326 0.68 -18.51 11.04
CA PRO A 326 1.02 -17.87 9.77
C PRO A 326 0.16 -16.63 9.50
N VAL A 327 0.74 -15.57 8.92
CA VAL A 327 0.00 -14.41 8.40
C VAL A 327 -0.10 -14.54 6.89
N ILE A 328 -1.32 -14.67 6.37
CA ILE A 328 -1.57 -14.83 4.93
C ILE A 328 -1.47 -13.46 4.24
N THR A 329 -0.55 -13.31 3.28
CA THR A 329 -0.44 -12.09 2.45
C THR A 329 -1.15 -12.24 1.11
N SER A 330 -1.23 -13.46 0.58
CA SER A 330 -2.06 -13.77 -0.57
C SER A 330 -2.47 -15.23 -0.58
N ALA A 331 -3.69 -15.52 -1.05
CA ALA A 331 -4.09 -16.86 -1.44
C ALA A 331 -4.87 -16.80 -2.74
N GLY A 332 -4.64 -17.77 -3.63
CA GLY A 332 -5.23 -17.80 -4.96
C GLY A 332 -5.52 -19.23 -5.41
N ARG A 333 -6.61 -19.39 -6.17
CA ARG A 333 -6.97 -20.67 -6.77
C ARG A 333 -6.04 -20.96 -7.94
N GLY A 334 -5.49 -22.17 -8.00
CA GLY A 334 -4.81 -22.71 -9.18
C GLY A 334 -5.46 -24.03 -9.63
N PRO A 335 -5.11 -24.54 -10.82
CA PRO A 335 -5.60 -25.83 -11.28
C PRO A 335 -5.16 -26.97 -10.33
N GLY A 336 -6.08 -27.44 -9.49
CA GLY A 336 -5.83 -28.51 -8.50
C GLY A 336 -4.93 -28.11 -7.32
N VAL A 337 -4.65 -26.81 -7.15
CA VAL A 337 -3.79 -26.29 -6.09
C VAL A 337 -4.37 -25.03 -5.46
N LEU A 338 -4.02 -24.78 -4.21
CA LEU A 338 -4.15 -23.51 -3.54
C LEU A 338 -2.76 -22.86 -3.50
N ASN A 339 -2.57 -21.75 -4.21
CA ASN A 339 -1.37 -20.95 -4.07
C ASN A 339 -1.52 -20.06 -2.84
N VAL A 340 -0.56 -20.12 -1.93
CA VAL A 340 -0.55 -19.33 -0.69
C VAL A 340 0.81 -18.67 -0.54
N ALA A 341 0.81 -17.40 -0.16
CA ALA A 341 1.97 -16.72 0.36
C ALA A 341 1.64 -16.01 1.68
N GLY A 342 2.66 -15.82 2.50
CA GLY A 342 2.52 -15.24 3.82
C GLY A 342 3.84 -15.01 4.51
N THR A 343 3.76 -14.55 5.74
CA THR A 343 4.88 -14.50 6.67
C THR A 343 4.64 -15.46 7.82
N LEU A 344 5.72 -15.99 8.36
CA LEU A 344 5.70 -16.82 9.55
C LEU A 344 6.87 -16.39 10.42
N ASP A 345 6.55 -16.02 11.66
CA ASP A 345 7.52 -15.65 12.70
C ASP A 345 7.59 -16.78 13.72
N VAL A 346 8.77 -17.31 14.01
CA VAL A 346 8.93 -18.57 14.75
C VAL A 346 10.20 -18.59 15.61
N GLY A 347 10.10 -19.22 16.78
CA GLY A 347 11.20 -19.25 17.74
C GLY A 347 12.14 -20.43 17.47
N HIS A 348 13.21 -20.23 16.68
CA HIS A 348 14.23 -21.28 16.51
C HIS A 348 15.68 -20.75 16.51
N THR A 349 16.60 -21.64 16.91
CA THR A 349 18.05 -21.40 16.95
C THR A 349 18.82 -22.18 15.88
N ASN A 350 18.13 -22.98 15.07
CA ASN A 350 18.69 -23.79 13.98
C ASN A 350 17.62 -23.98 12.90
N PRO A 351 18.01 -24.19 11.62
CA PRO A 351 17.10 -24.59 10.55
C PRO A 351 16.08 -25.66 10.95
N ILE A 352 14.80 -25.29 10.98
CA ILE A 352 13.69 -26.20 11.29
C ILE A 352 12.70 -26.17 10.14
N ASP A 353 12.22 -27.35 9.76
CA ASP A 353 11.12 -27.46 8.80
C ASP A 353 9.80 -27.31 9.53
N TYR A 354 8.97 -26.36 9.08
CA TYR A 354 7.61 -26.13 9.55
C TYR A 354 6.62 -26.72 8.56
N ILE A 355 5.56 -27.32 9.08
CA ILE A 355 4.43 -27.84 8.32
C ILE A 355 3.29 -26.85 8.48
N ILE A 356 2.92 -26.22 7.37
CA ILE A 356 1.80 -25.29 7.28
C ILE A 356 0.61 -26.08 6.74
N GLU A 357 -0.44 -26.20 7.53
CA GLU A 357 -1.68 -26.90 7.17
C GLU A 357 -2.73 -25.87 6.75
N ALA A 358 -3.35 -26.07 5.59
CA ALA A 358 -4.39 -25.18 5.08
C ALA A 358 -5.78 -25.79 5.26
N PHE A 359 -6.70 -24.95 5.70
CA PHE A 359 -8.09 -25.30 5.92
C PHE A 359 -9.00 -24.35 5.15
N ALA A 360 -10.13 -24.87 4.69
CA ALA A 360 -11.21 -24.12 4.08
C ALA A 360 -12.43 -24.13 5.00
N SER A 361 -13.08 -22.97 5.11
CA SER A 361 -14.38 -22.81 5.75
C SER A 361 -15.30 -22.00 4.84
N THR A 362 -16.62 -22.13 5.00
CA THR A 362 -17.59 -21.35 4.20
C THR A 362 -17.60 -19.87 4.58
N THR A 363 -17.39 -19.58 5.87
CA THR A 363 -17.42 -18.23 6.45
C THR A 363 -16.26 -18.07 7.41
N CYS A 364 -15.82 -16.82 7.60
CA CYS A 364 -14.85 -16.51 8.64
C CYS A 364 -15.50 -16.60 10.03
N ASP A 365 -14.72 -17.01 11.02
CA ASP A 365 -15.13 -16.92 12.43
C ASP A 365 -15.32 -15.45 12.86
N PRO A 366 -16.28 -15.13 13.76
CA PRO A 366 -16.49 -13.77 14.24
C PRO A 366 -15.26 -13.08 14.85
N SER A 367 -14.27 -13.82 15.34
CA SER A 367 -13.01 -13.27 15.85
C SER A 367 -12.05 -12.76 14.77
N GLY A 368 -12.31 -13.07 13.49
CA GLY A 368 -11.41 -12.79 12.37
C GLY A 368 -10.29 -13.82 12.19
N ASN A 369 -9.97 -14.61 13.22
CA ASN A 369 -9.07 -15.75 13.14
C ASN A 369 -9.92 -17.01 13.00
N GLY A 370 -10.02 -17.46 11.75
CA GLY A 370 -11.06 -18.40 11.34
C GLY A 370 -10.83 -19.81 11.88
N GLU A 371 -11.87 -20.63 11.93
CA GLU A 371 -11.73 -22.05 12.20
C GLU A 371 -11.40 -22.84 10.91
N GLY A 372 -11.27 -24.17 11.02
CA GLY A 372 -10.93 -25.06 9.91
C GLY A 372 -11.97 -26.16 9.68
N GLU A 373 -12.99 -25.90 8.87
CA GLU A 373 -14.08 -26.86 8.57
C GLU A 373 -13.59 -28.07 7.75
N ARG A 374 -12.71 -27.80 6.77
CA ARG A 374 -12.18 -28.79 5.83
C ARG A 374 -10.68 -28.64 5.65
N TYR A 375 -9.93 -29.67 6.00
CA TYR A 375 -8.50 -29.76 5.69
C TYR A 375 -8.28 -29.89 4.17
N LEU A 376 -7.44 -29.02 3.61
CA LEU A 376 -7.14 -28.97 2.17
C LEU A 376 -5.87 -29.72 1.80
N GLY A 377 -4.87 -29.65 2.68
CA GLY A 377 -3.52 -30.15 2.43
C GLY A 377 -2.51 -29.40 3.30
N SER A 378 -1.23 -29.68 3.09
CA SER A 378 -0.14 -28.98 3.77
C SER A 378 1.04 -28.76 2.85
N MET A 379 1.90 -27.85 3.27
CA MET A 379 3.23 -27.66 2.69
C MET A 379 4.28 -27.63 3.79
N THR A 380 5.47 -28.12 3.47
CA THR A 380 6.63 -28.03 4.36
C THR A 380 7.50 -26.86 3.91
N ARG A 381 7.88 -25.99 4.85
CA ARG A 381 8.77 -24.85 4.61
C ARG A 381 9.93 -24.92 5.58
N GLY A 382 11.13 -25.02 5.03
CA GLY A 382 12.35 -25.00 5.82
C GLY A 382 12.65 -23.57 6.19
N LEU A 383 12.30 -23.19 7.42
CA LEU A 383 12.61 -21.85 7.88
C LEU A 383 14.08 -21.79 8.33
N ARG A 384 14.78 -20.78 7.83
CA ARG A 384 16.22 -20.56 8.07
C ARG A 384 16.49 -19.26 8.81
N GLU A 385 15.48 -18.39 8.86
CA GLU A 385 15.44 -17.14 9.60
C GLU A 385 14.23 -17.18 10.55
N ILE A 386 14.22 -16.26 11.52
CA ILE A 386 13.24 -16.23 12.61
C ILE A 386 11.88 -15.74 12.10
N THR A 387 11.85 -14.63 11.38
CA THR A 387 10.70 -14.21 10.56
C THR A 387 11.03 -14.47 9.10
N GLN A 388 10.19 -15.22 8.40
CA GLN A 388 10.43 -15.53 7.00
C GLN A 388 9.15 -15.52 6.18
N THR A 389 9.26 -14.99 4.96
CA THR A 389 8.22 -15.11 3.96
C THR A 389 8.17 -16.53 3.43
N PHE A 390 6.97 -17.06 3.26
CA PHE A 390 6.75 -18.31 2.57
C PHE A 390 5.83 -18.09 1.37
N SER A 391 6.05 -18.84 0.30
CA SER A 391 5.12 -18.96 -0.80
C SER A 391 5.10 -20.39 -1.30
N GLY A 392 3.97 -20.86 -1.82
CA GLY A 392 3.82 -22.25 -2.21
C GLY A 392 2.48 -22.64 -2.76
N ALA A 393 2.46 -23.71 -3.55
CA ALA A 393 1.25 -24.39 -3.95
C ALA A 393 0.97 -25.56 -2.99
N ILE A 394 -0.21 -25.58 -2.38
CA ILE A 394 -0.75 -26.71 -1.62
C ILE A 394 -1.65 -27.49 -2.56
N THR A 395 -1.33 -28.76 -2.80
CA THR A 395 -2.22 -29.63 -3.58
C THR A 395 -3.51 -29.83 -2.82
N THR A 396 -4.64 -29.47 -3.42
CA THR A 396 -5.96 -29.61 -2.80
C THR A 396 -6.55 -30.96 -3.18
N ASN A 397 -7.05 -31.71 -2.19
CA ASN A 397 -7.65 -33.03 -2.43
C ASN A 397 -8.95 -32.98 -3.27
N ASP A 398 -9.67 -31.86 -3.25
CA ASP A 398 -10.89 -31.62 -4.04
C ASP A 398 -10.91 -30.16 -4.55
N PRO A 399 -11.70 -29.84 -5.60
CA PRO A 399 -11.95 -28.47 -6.01
C PRO A 399 -12.40 -27.61 -4.82
N LEU A 400 -11.80 -26.43 -4.68
CA LEU A 400 -12.21 -25.46 -3.68
C LEU A 400 -13.61 -24.92 -4.07
N PRO A 401 -14.62 -24.99 -3.18
CA PRO A 401 -15.92 -24.36 -3.41
C PRO A 401 -15.76 -22.88 -3.78
N PRO A 402 -16.66 -22.27 -4.56
CA PRO A 402 -16.56 -20.85 -4.93
C PRO A 402 -16.52 -19.90 -3.73
N GLN A 403 -17.18 -20.26 -2.63
CA GLN A 403 -17.16 -19.53 -1.37
C GLN A 403 -16.21 -20.24 -0.41
N THR A 404 -15.01 -19.69 -0.23
CA THR A 404 -14.01 -20.31 0.64
C THR A 404 -13.17 -19.24 1.30
N VAL A 405 -13.16 -19.24 2.63
CA VAL A 405 -12.11 -18.58 3.41
C VAL A 405 -11.04 -19.61 3.75
N ILE A 406 -9.79 -19.17 3.74
CA ILE A 406 -8.62 -19.98 4.05
C ILE A 406 -8.09 -19.57 5.41
N THR A 407 -7.78 -20.58 6.21
CA THR A 407 -7.02 -20.42 7.46
C THR A 407 -5.86 -21.38 7.44
N LEU A 408 -4.77 -20.98 8.08
CA LEU A 408 -3.56 -21.78 8.19
C LEU A 408 -3.29 -22.06 9.67
N THR A 409 -2.75 -23.25 9.94
CA THR A 409 -2.01 -23.49 11.19
C THR A 409 -0.58 -23.85 10.83
N VAL A 410 0.32 -23.67 11.78
CA VAL A 410 1.71 -24.11 11.66
C VAL A 410 2.08 -25.01 12.81
N ARG A 411 2.96 -25.97 12.54
CA ARG A 411 3.70 -26.74 13.55
C ARG A 411 5.10 -27.07 13.04
N SER A 412 6.05 -27.26 13.94
CA SER A 412 7.37 -27.77 13.56
C SER A 412 7.32 -29.26 13.21
N ALA A 413 8.18 -29.69 12.30
CA ALA A 413 8.40 -31.10 11.98
C ALA A 413 9.15 -31.85 13.11
N ASN A 414 9.85 -31.15 14.01
CA ASN A 414 10.83 -31.74 14.93
C ASN A 414 10.57 -31.56 16.43
N ALA A 415 9.52 -30.83 16.86
CA ALA A 415 8.87 -31.01 18.18
C ALA A 415 7.90 -29.87 18.58
N VAL A 416 7.96 -28.66 18.00
CA VAL A 416 7.07 -27.55 18.42
C VAL A 416 5.60 -27.88 18.16
N GLY A 417 4.73 -27.47 19.09
CA GLY A 417 3.30 -27.70 19.01
C GLY A 417 2.62 -26.87 17.91
N THR A 418 1.34 -27.14 17.66
CA THR A 418 0.56 -26.41 16.66
C THR A 418 0.15 -25.03 17.19
N SER A 419 0.22 -24.01 16.33
CA SER A 419 -0.34 -22.68 16.54
C SER A 419 -1.87 -22.66 16.62
N GLU A 420 -2.44 -21.50 16.96
CA GLU A 420 -3.82 -21.18 16.63
C GLU A 420 -4.02 -21.08 15.10
N PHE A 421 -5.27 -20.86 14.66
CA PHE A 421 -5.53 -20.57 13.26
C PHE A 421 -5.15 -19.13 12.91
N SER A 422 -4.63 -18.93 11.70
CA SER A 422 -4.38 -17.61 11.13
C SER A 422 -5.65 -16.77 11.01
N GLN A 423 -5.45 -15.47 10.79
CA GLN A 423 -6.51 -14.63 10.25
C GLN A 423 -7.07 -15.25 8.97
N CYS A 424 -8.39 -15.23 8.83
CA CYS A 424 -9.04 -15.80 7.66
C CYS A 424 -8.73 -14.96 6.41
N PHE A 425 -8.44 -15.63 5.29
CA PHE A 425 -8.22 -15.00 4.00
C PHE A 425 -9.31 -15.44 3.03
N ALA A 426 -10.09 -14.49 2.51
CA ALA A 426 -11.13 -14.79 1.53
C ALA A 426 -10.52 -15.08 0.16
N LEU A 427 -10.84 -16.23 -0.44
CA LEU A 427 -10.48 -16.48 -1.84
C LEU A 427 -11.52 -15.88 -2.77
N ASP A 428 -11.04 -15.18 -3.80
CA ASP A 428 -11.90 -14.78 -4.89
C ASP A 428 -12.56 -16.01 -5.55
N PRO A 429 -13.86 -15.95 -5.86
CA PRO A 429 -14.51 -17.01 -6.61
C PRO A 429 -13.96 -17.07 -8.04
N PRO A 430 -14.06 -18.22 -8.73
CA PRO A 430 -13.69 -18.31 -10.15
C PRO A 430 -14.45 -17.28 -11.00
N PRO A 431 -13.82 -16.65 -12.00
CA PRO A 431 -14.50 -15.67 -12.85
C PRO A 431 -15.63 -16.32 -13.66
N LEU A 432 -16.71 -15.55 -13.87
CA LEU A 432 -17.81 -15.92 -14.75
C LEU A 432 -17.42 -15.52 -16.17
N LEU A 433 -17.28 -16.51 -17.05
CA LEU A 433 -16.76 -16.31 -18.39
C LEU A 433 -17.89 -16.14 -19.40
N VAL A 434 -18.15 -14.91 -19.81
CA VAL A 434 -19.07 -14.57 -20.91
C VAL A 434 -18.45 -15.06 -22.21
N ASN A 435 -19.11 -16.01 -22.87
CA ASN A 435 -18.65 -16.66 -24.09
C ASN A 435 -19.62 -16.51 -25.28
N SER A 436 -20.79 -15.90 -25.04
CA SER A 436 -21.76 -15.55 -26.09
C SER A 436 -21.94 -14.03 -26.19
N ALA A 437 -22.10 -13.54 -27.43
CA ALA A 437 -22.40 -12.13 -27.71
C ALA A 437 -23.90 -11.80 -27.72
N ASP A 438 -24.77 -12.83 -27.70
CA ASP A 438 -26.20 -12.60 -27.61
C ASP A 438 -26.64 -12.25 -26.17
N ASP A 439 -27.89 -11.82 -26.02
CA ASP A 439 -28.53 -11.54 -24.73
C ASP A 439 -29.61 -12.59 -24.41
N VAL A 440 -29.36 -13.86 -24.77
CA VAL A 440 -30.25 -14.97 -24.40
C VAL A 440 -29.94 -15.39 -22.96
N ASP A 441 -31.01 -15.63 -22.18
CA ASP A 441 -30.93 -16.17 -20.81
C ASP A 441 -31.56 -17.56 -20.79
N ASP A 442 -30.71 -18.59 -20.79
CA ASP A 442 -31.07 -19.99 -20.61
C ASP A 442 -31.13 -20.42 -19.13
N GLY A 443 -30.81 -19.49 -18.22
CA GLY A 443 -30.79 -19.68 -16.77
C GLY A 443 -29.46 -20.19 -16.21
N THR A 444 -28.43 -20.43 -17.04
CA THR A 444 -27.13 -20.95 -16.59
C THR A 444 -25.94 -20.34 -17.32
N CYS A 445 -25.03 -19.68 -16.59
CA CYS A 445 -23.73 -19.30 -17.14
C CYS A 445 -22.75 -20.49 -17.07
N ASN A 446 -22.43 -21.10 -18.20
CA ASN A 446 -21.51 -22.24 -18.28
C ASN A 446 -20.67 -22.24 -19.58
N ALA A 447 -19.87 -23.28 -19.81
CA ALA A 447 -18.97 -23.37 -20.97
C ALA A 447 -19.69 -23.56 -22.32
N VAL A 448 -20.97 -23.94 -22.33
CA VAL A 448 -21.81 -24.07 -23.53
C VAL A 448 -22.35 -22.70 -23.93
N HIS A 449 -22.91 -21.98 -22.96
CA HIS A 449 -23.48 -20.67 -23.12
C HIS A 449 -23.33 -19.87 -21.83
N CYS A 450 -22.83 -18.66 -21.95
CA CYS A 450 -22.89 -17.65 -20.92
C CYS A 450 -22.96 -16.27 -21.59
N SER A 451 -24.14 -15.65 -21.55
CA SER A 451 -24.36 -14.24 -21.90
C SER A 451 -23.99 -13.32 -20.73
N LEU A 452 -23.81 -12.03 -21.02
CA LEU A 452 -23.55 -11.05 -19.96
C LEU A 452 -24.68 -11.02 -18.92
N ARG A 453 -25.94 -11.19 -19.35
CA ARG A 453 -27.10 -11.24 -18.45
C ARG A 453 -27.04 -12.42 -17.49
N GLU A 454 -26.71 -13.61 -17.98
CA GLU A 454 -26.55 -14.81 -17.15
C GLU A 454 -25.41 -14.62 -16.14
N ALA A 455 -24.27 -14.07 -16.57
CA ALA A 455 -23.15 -13.78 -15.69
C ALA A 455 -23.55 -12.78 -14.58
N MET A 456 -24.25 -11.70 -14.92
CA MET A 456 -24.73 -10.72 -13.94
C MET A 456 -25.75 -11.33 -12.96
N ASN A 457 -26.66 -12.19 -13.43
CA ASN A 457 -27.60 -12.91 -12.56
C ASN A 457 -26.88 -13.79 -11.53
N VAL A 458 -25.84 -14.53 -11.97
CA VAL A 458 -25.03 -15.37 -11.08
C VAL A 458 -24.24 -14.50 -10.10
N ALA A 459 -23.57 -13.46 -10.57
CA ALA A 459 -22.78 -12.56 -9.72
C ALA A 459 -23.63 -11.86 -8.65
N ASN A 460 -24.86 -11.44 -8.98
CA ASN A 460 -25.80 -10.85 -8.03
C ASN A 460 -26.29 -11.83 -6.95
N SER A 461 -26.24 -13.13 -7.22
CA SER A 461 -26.64 -14.19 -6.27
C SER A 461 -25.52 -14.64 -5.33
N PHE A 462 -24.30 -14.13 -5.53
CA PHE A 462 -23.14 -14.50 -4.72
C PHE A 462 -23.24 -13.91 -3.31
N VAL A 463 -23.09 -14.75 -2.29
CA VAL A 463 -23.19 -14.40 -0.85
C VAL A 463 -21.91 -14.71 -0.07
N GLY A 464 -20.79 -14.93 -0.76
CA GLY A 464 -19.50 -15.29 -0.15
C GLY A 464 -18.56 -14.10 0.08
N ALA A 465 -17.44 -14.36 0.75
CA ALA A 465 -16.31 -13.44 0.85
C ALA A 465 -15.42 -13.54 -0.42
N GLY A 466 -14.86 -12.43 -0.90
CA GLY A 466 -14.08 -12.32 -2.15
C GLY A 466 -14.80 -11.50 -3.24
N GLN A 467 -14.08 -10.98 -4.24
CA GLN A 467 -14.67 -10.20 -5.34
C GLN A 467 -14.96 -11.10 -6.54
N GLN A 468 -16.24 -11.27 -6.89
CA GLN A 468 -16.61 -11.96 -8.12
C GLN A 468 -16.16 -11.15 -9.34
N ALA A 469 -15.64 -11.81 -10.38
CA ALA A 469 -15.33 -11.20 -11.67
C ALA A 469 -16.23 -11.75 -12.78
N ILE A 470 -16.62 -10.88 -13.71
CA ILE A 470 -17.22 -11.20 -15.01
C ILE A 470 -16.17 -10.87 -16.07
N GLU A 471 -15.71 -11.90 -16.75
CA GLU A 471 -14.71 -11.84 -17.81
C GLU A 471 -15.35 -12.22 -19.15
N PHE A 472 -14.69 -11.85 -20.26
CA PHE A 472 -15.16 -12.09 -21.61
C PHE A 472 -14.15 -12.97 -22.34
N ALA A 473 -14.63 -14.03 -22.98
CA ALA A 473 -13.88 -14.83 -23.94
C ALA A 473 -14.79 -15.23 -25.10
N ILE A 474 -15.45 -14.22 -25.68
CA ILE A 474 -16.35 -14.41 -26.80
C ILE A 474 -15.52 -14.65 -28.07
N PRO A 475 -15.75 -15.75 -28.81
CA PRO A 475 -15.07 -15.97 -30.08
C PRO A 475 -15.39 -14.84 -31.07
N PRO A 476 -14.38 -14.15 -31.66
CA PRO A 476 -14.64 -13.07 -32.59
C PRO A 476 -15.31 -13.60 -33.86
N LEU A 477 -16.26 -12.82 -34.41
CA LEU A 477 -16.79 -13.08 -35.74
C LEU A 477 -15.68 -12.87 -36.77
N THR A 478 -15.58 -13.77 -37.75
CA THR A 478 -14.53 -13.73 -38.77
C THR A 478 -14.50 -12.37 -39.47
N GLY A 479 -13.39 -11.63 -39.33
CA GLY A 479 -13.19 -10.34 -39.98
C GLY A 479 -13.62 -9.10 -39.17
N THR A 480 -14.07 -9.25 -37.92
CA THR A 480 -14.35 -8.09 -37.04
C THR A 480 -13.40 -8.04 -35.84
N SER A 481 -12.94 -6.82 -35.50
CA SER A 481 -12.15 -6.55 -34.30
C SER A 481 -13.01 -6.21 -33.07
N GLU A 482 -14.25 -5.78 -33.30
CA GLU A 482 -15.27 -5.42 -32.30
C GLU A 482 -16.27 -6.58 -32.12
N ILE A 483 -16.65 -6.83 -30.87
CA ILE A 483 -17.72 -7.75 -30.48
C ILE A 483 -18.86 -6.92 -29.90
N THR A 484 -20.02 -6.96 -30.54
CA THR A 484 -21.19 -6.19 -30.12
C THR A 484 -22.18 -7.08 -29.39
N ILE A 485 -22.53 -6.70 -28.16
CA ILE A 485 -23.63 -7.26 -27.37
C ILE A 485 -24.77 -6.24 -27.42
N THR A 486 -25.96 -6.68 -27.83
CA THR A 486 -27.16 -5.84 -27.89
C THR A 486 -28.19 -6.37 -26.90
N PRO A 487 -28.35 -5.73 -25.73
CA PRO A 487 -29.36 -6.13 -24.77
C PRO A 487 -30.77 -6.08 -25.37
N ALA A 488 -31.50 -7.19 -25.26
CA ALA A 488 -32.88 -7.34 -25.70
C ALA A 488 -33.88 -6.73 -24.71
N SER A 489 -33.46 -6.49 -23.47
CA SER A 489 -34.19 -5.80 -22.39
C SER A 489 -33.18 -5.18 -21.41
N PRO A 490 -33.59 -4.36 -20.42
CA PRO A 490 -32.65 -3.84 -19.41
C PRO A 490 -31.85 -4.97 -18.75
N LEU A 491 -30.52 -4.83 -18.67
CA LEU A 491 -29.66 -5.79 -17.99
C LEU A 491 -29.98 -5.86 -16.48
N PRO A 492 -29.63 -6.97 -15.78
CA PRO A 492 -29.81 -7.05 -14.33
C PRO A 492 -29.09 -5.90 -13.61
N VAL A 493 -29.67 -5.39 -12.53
CA VAL A 493 -29.02 -4.37 -11.70
C VAL A 493 -27.83 -4.97 -10.98
N ILE A 494 -26.71 -4.26 -10.91
CA ILE A 494 -25.53 -4.63 -10.12
C ILE A 494 -25.85 -4.43 -8.64
N ALA A 495 -26.14 -5.54 -7.96
CA ALA A 495 -26.60 -5.60 -6.57
C ALA A 495 -25.54 -6.17 -5.61
N GLN A 496 -24.40 -6.63 -6.12
CA GLN A 496 -23.25 -7.12 -5.37
C GLN A 496 -21.97 -6.47 -5.90
N ASN A 497 -20.92 -6.43 -5.07
CA ASN A 497 -19.62 -5.91 -5.50
C ASN A 497 -18.92 -6.95 -6.39
N TYR A 498 -18.83 -6.66 -7.69
CA TYR A 498 -18.07 -7.46 -8.64
C TYR A 498 -17.39 -6.60 -9.71
N LEU A 499 -16.37 -7.18 -10.33
CA LEU A 499 -15.65 -6.63 -11.46
C LEU A 499 -16.34 -7.06 -12.77
N ILE A 500 -16.62 -6.12 -13.65
CA ILE A 500 -16.90 -6.38 -15.08
C ILE A 500 -15.68 -5.93 -15.87
N ASP A 501 -14.93 -6.88 -16.41
CA ASP A 501 -13.65 -6.61 -17.06
C ASP A 501 -13.68 -6.84 -18.56
N GLY A 502 -14.00 -5.82 -19.34
CA GLY A 502 -13.92 -5.87 -20.80
C GLY A 502 -12.51 -6.08 -21.35
N TYR A 503 -11.46 -5.78 -20.57
CA TYR A 503 -10.06 -6.02 -20.97
C TYR A 503 -9.66 -7.50 -20.89
N SER A 504 -10.46 -8.35 -20.23
CA SER A 504 -10.25 -9.80 -20.24
C SER A 504 -10.49 -10.44 -21.62
N GLN A 505 -11.24 -9.76 -22.52
CA GLN A 505 -11.48 -10.24 -23.88
C GLN A 505 -10.15 -10.37 -24.64
N PRO A 506 -9.84 -11.55 -25.22
CA PRO A 506 -8.64 -11.75 -26.01
C PRO A 506 -8.39 -10.63 -27.05
N GLY A 507 -7.22 -10.01 -26.96
CA GLY A 507 -6.78 -8.92 -27.83
C GLY A 507 -7.20 -7.52 -27.39
N ALA A 508 -7.85 -7.37 -26.23
CA ALA A 508 -8.02 -6.09 -25.57
C ALA A 508 -6.77 -5.72 -24.77
N VAL A 509 -6.50 -4.41 -24.61
CA VAL A 509 -5.33 -3.88 -23.91
C VAL A 509 -5.70 -2.57 -23.21
N PRO A 510 -5.43 -2.40 -21.90
CA PRO A 510 -5.61 -1.14 -21.19
C PRO A 510 -4.77 0.01 -21.75
N ASN A 511 -5.19 1.25 -21.49
CA ASN A 511 -4.42 2.43 -21.88
C ASN A 511 -3.09 2.52 -21.11
N THR A 512 -2.04 2.99 -21.76
CA THR A 512 -0.76 3.35 -21.12
C THR A 512 -0.32 4.78 -21.42
N ASP A 513 -1.06 5.51 -22.27
CA ASP A 513 -0.73 6.88 -22.65
C ASP A 513 -1.29 7.88 -21.63
N PRO A 514 -0.47 8.74 -21.00
CA PRO A 514 -0.94 9.68 -19.99
C PRO A 514 -1.75 10.85 -20.57
N SER A 515 -1.67 11.11 -21.87
CA SER A 515 -2.27 12.28 -22.53
C SER A 515 -3.41 11.94 -23.50
N ALA A 516 -3.43 10.71 -24.02
CA ALA A 516 -4.45 10.18 -24.91
C ALA A 516 -4.91 8.80 -24.41
N SER A 517 -5.73 8.10 -25.20
CA SER A 517 -6.08 6.71 -24.96
C SER A 517 -5.61 5.82 -26.13
N ASN A 518 -4.57 5.04 -25.89
CA ASN A 518 -4.10 3.98 -26.78
C ASN A 518 -4.78 2.62 -26.49
N ALA A 519 -5.79 2.61 -25.61
CA ALA A 519 -6.53 1.40 -25.25
C ALA A 519 -7.10 0.70 -26.47
N VAL A 520 -7.06 -0.63 -26.42
CA VAL A 520 -7.73 -1.51 -27.38
C VAL A 520 -8.95 -2.10 -26.68
N VAL A 521 -10.10 -1.48 -26.89
CA VAL A 521 -11.40 -1.99 -26.42
C VAL A 521 -11.94 -2.98 -27.44
N ARG A 522 -12.58 -4.06 -26.98
CA ARG A 522 -13.13 -5.13 -27.85
C ARG A 522 -14.62 -5.34 -27.66
N ILE A 523 -15.10 -5.20 -26.44
CA ILE A 523 -16.50 -5.43 -26.07
C ILE A 523 -17.27 -4.13 -26.20
N ARG A 524 -18.32 -4.15 -27.02
CA ARG A 524 -19.26 -3.05 -27.18
C ARG A 524 -20.64 -3.45 -26.70
N LEU A 525 -21.17 -2.72 -25.71
CA LEU A 525 -22.57 -2.71 -25.34
C LEU A 525 -23.31 -1.69 -26.21
N ALA A 526 -24.23 -2.16 -27.04
CA ALA A 526 -25.02 -1.33 -27.95
C ALA A 526 -26.48 -1.28 -27.50
N GLY A 527 -26.95 -0.09 -27.16
CA GLY A 527 -28.31 0.17 -26.72
C GLY A 527 -29.35 0.00 -27.82
N SER A 528 -30.60 -0.21 -27.38
CA SER A 528 -31.77 -0.36 -28.23
C SER A 528 -32.99 0.28 -27.56
N LEU A 529 -34.09 0.51 -28.30
CA LEU A 529 -35.35 0.98 -27.70
C LEU A 529 -35.90 0.01 -26.63
N ALA A 530 -35.49 -1.26 -26.66
CA ALA A 530 -35.90 -2.25 -25.67
C ALA A 530 -35.04 -2.20 -24.39
N SER A 531 -33.85 -1.59 -24.43
CA SER A 531 -32.95 -1.40 -23.30
C SER A 531 -32.40 0.03 -23.30
N PRO A 532 -33.18 1.01 -22.81
CA PRO A 532 -32.75 2.41 -22.77
C PRO A 532 -31.58 2.64 -21.81
N ILE A 533 -31.42 1.78 -20.79
CA ILE A 533 -30.32 1.80 -19.83
C ILE A 533 -29.35 0.66 -20.16
N GLY A 534 -28.04 0.94 -20.10
CA GLY A 534 -26.98 -0.06 -20.28
C GLY A 534 -26.72 -0.86 -19.01
N LEU A 535 -25.95 -0.31 -18.07
CA LEU A 535 -25.67 -0.91 -16.76
C LEU A 535 -26.30 -0.08 -15.65
N GLU A 536 -26.89 -0.75 -14.65
CA GLU A 536 -27.52 -0.08 -13.51
C GLU A 536 -26.83 -0.51 -12.21
N ILE A 537 -26.39 0.42 -11.36
CA ILE A 537 -25.63 0.14 -10.12
C ILE A 537 -26.45 0.49 -8.87
N CYS A 538 -26.55 -0.44 -7.91
CA CYS A 538 -27.17 -0.24 -6.59
C CYS A 538 -26.26 -0.65 -5.40
N ILE A 539 -24.92 -0.63 -5.54
CA ILE A 539 -23.98 -1.09 -4.50
C ILE A 539 -22.69 -0.23 -4.49
N PRO A 540 -21.98 -0.04 -3.35
CA PRO A 540 -20.84 0.88 -3.20
C PRO A 540 -19.58 0.63 -4.03
N SER A 541 -19.25 -0.61 -4.38
CA SER A 541 -17.90 -0.93 -4.86
C SER A 541 -17.83 -1.91 -6.05
N PRO A 542 -18.69 -1.81 -7.07
CA PRO A 542 -18.44 -2.50 -8.33
C PRO A 542 -17.30 -1.82 -9.10
N VAL A 543 -16.62 -2.57 -9.97
CA VAL A 543 -15.62 -2.05 -10.90
C VAL A 543 -16.06 -2.37 -12.32
N ILE A 544 -16.10 -1.35 -13.19
CA ILE A 544 -16.51 -1.50 -14.59
C ILE A 544 -15.41 -0.92 -15.47
N ARG A 545 -14.77 -1.77 -16.29
CA ARG A 545 -13.67 -1.34 -17.16
C ARG A 545 -13.64 -1.99 -18.53
N GLY A 546 -12.99 -1.33 -19.49
CA GLY A 546 -12.66 -1.89 -20.80
C GLY A 546 -13.85 -2.11 -21.73
N LEU A 547 -14.94 -1.36 -21.55
CA LEU A 547 -16.16 -1.46 -22.37
C LEU A 547 -16.33 -0.24 -23.28
N SER A 548 -16.93 -0.46 -24.45
CA SER A 548 -17.52 0.59 -25.28
C SER A 548 -19.04 0.60 -25.08
N LEU A 549 -19.62 1.69 -24.58
CA LEU A 549 -21.06 1.81 -24.34
C LEU A 549 -21.67 2.88 -25.24
N THR A 550 -22.64 2.48 -26.08
CA THR A 550 -23.13 3.31 -27.19
C THR A 550 -24.63 3.15 -27.41
N GLY A 551 -25.31 4.19 -27.90
CA GLY A 551 -26.72 4.14 -28.29
C GLY A 551 -27.73 3.98 -27.16
N PHE A 552 -27.34 4.21 -25.90
CA PHE A 552 -28.24 4.18 -24.74
C PHE A 552 -28.86 5.55 -24.47
N GLU A 553 -30.03 5.57 -23.82
CA GLU A 553 -30.52 6.78 -23.17
C GLU A 553 -29.64 7.12 -21.95
N GLU A 554 -29.27 6.09 -21.18
CA GLU A 554 -28.33 6.19 -20.06
C GLU A 554 -27.38 4.99 -20.13
N ALA A 555 -26.10 5.20 -20.47
CA ALA A 555 -25.17 4.08 -20.63
C ALA A 555 -24.86 3.39 -19.30
N ILE A 556 -24.65 4.18 -18.24
CA ILE A 556 -24.60 3.72 -16.84
C ILE A 556 -25.55 4.58 -16.00
N SER A 557 -26.38 3.95 -15.17
CA SER A 557 -27.40 4.61 -14.33
C SER A 557 -27.33 4.17 -12.87
N MET A 558 -27.67 5.07 -11.94
CA MET A 558 -27.85 4.78 -10.49
C MET A 558 -29.20 5.30 -9.97
N HIS A 559 -30.26 5.18 -10.77
CA HIS A 559 -31.51 5.92 -10.60
C HIS A 559 -32.59 5.31 -9.67
N ARG A 560 -32.38 4.16 -9.00
CA ARG A 560 -33.49 3.51 -8.26
C ARG A 560 -33.73 4.10 -6.86
N PRO A 561 -34.98 4.50 -6.52
CA PRO A 561 -35.36 4.88 -5.15
C PRO A 561 -35.11 3.80 -4.09
N ALA A 562 -34.91 2.55 -4.52
CA ALA A 562 -34.61 1.41 -3.67
C ALA A 562 -33.11 1.09 -3.58
N CYS A 563 -32.23 1.76 -4.35
CA CYS A 563 -30.79 1.62 -4.14
C CYS A 563 -30.42 2.21 -2.76
N PRO A 564 -29.50 1.58 -2.00
CA PRO A 564 -28.97 2.16 -0.77
C PRO A 564 -28.31 3.53 -1.01
N LEU A 565 -28.36 4.41 0.00
CA LEU A 565 -27.72 5.74 -0.02
C LEU A 565 -26.17 5.71 -0.11
N THR A 566 -25.58 4.51 -0.21
CA THR A 566 -24.14 4.27 -0.24
C THR A 566 -23.67 3.66 -1.56
N SER A 567 -24.53 3.55 -2.59
CA SER A 567 -24.10 2.97 -3.87
C SER A 567 -23.00 3.82 -4.52
N GLY A 568 -22.05 3.21 -5.24
CA GLY A 568 -20.80 3.83 -5.70
C GLY A 568 -20.09 2.96 -6.74
N GLY A 569 -18.77 3.08 -6.87
CA GLY A 569 -17.96 2.19 -7.70
C GLY A 569 -16.81 2.87 -8.46
N THR A 570 -16.05 2.08 -9.20
CA THR A 570 -14.99 2.57 -10.08
C THR A 570 -15.37 2.33 -11.53
N ILE A 571 -15.41 3.40 -12.32
CA ILE A 571 -15.65 3.38 -13.76
C ILE A 571 -14.39 3.85 -14.46
N SER A 572 -13.68 2.95 -15.13
CA SER A 572 -12.33 3.22 -15.61
C SER A 572 -12.02 2.60 -16.96
N GLY A 573 -11.28 3.30 -17.81
CA GLY A 573 -10.83 2.78 -19.11
C GLY A 573 -11.96 2.42 -20.08
N ASN A 574 -13.11 3.09 -20.02
CA ASN A 574 -14.27 2.84 -20.89
C ASN A 574 -14.40 3.92 -21.98
N PHE A 575 -15.04 3.55 -23.10
CA PHE A 575 -15.45 4.47 -24.16
C PHE A 575 -16.96 4.68 -24.14
N PHE A 576 -17.40 5.92 -23.99
CA PHE A 576 -18.80 6.30 -24.00
C PHE A 576 -19.13 7.09 -25.26
N GLY A 577 -20.11 6.62 -26.01
CA GLY A 577 -20.54 7.28 -27.24
C GLY A 577 -19.57 7.13 -28.42
N LEU A 578 -18.55 6.28 -28.28
CA LEU A 578 -17.65 5.82 -29.34
C LEU A 578 -17.74 4.31 -29.46
N ARG A 579 -17.60 3.79 -30.68
CA ARG A 579 -17.38 2.36 -30.94
C ARG A 579 -16.07 1.88 -30.31
N ALA A 580 -15.83 0.58 -30.32
CA ALA A 580 -14.64 -0.02 -29.71
C ALA A 580 -13.32 0.42 -30.37
N ASP A 581 -13.38 0.98 -31.59
CA ASP A 581 -12.22 1.60 -32.26
C ASP A 581 -11.79 2.94 -31.63
N GLY A 582 -12.63 3.54 -30.78
CA GLY A 582 -12.39 4.83 -30.12
C GLY A 582 -12.34 6.04 -31.06
N ILE A 583 -12.75 5.89 -32.32
CA ILE A 583 -12.73 6.97 -33.33
C ILE A 583 -14.06 7.10 -34.09
N THR A 584 -14.92 6.09 -34.07
CA THR A 584 -16.23 6.13 -34.73
C THR A 584 -17.31 6.52 -33.72
N PRO A 585 -18.01 7.66 -33.89
CA PRO A 585 -19.05 8.10 -32.97
C PRO A 585 -20.31 7.23 -33.05
N ALA A 586 -20.89 6.94 -31.89
CA ALA A 586 -22.14 6.22 -31.68
C ALA A 586 -22.76 6.69 -30.36
N ALA A 587 -23.21 7.95 -30.34
CA ALA A 587 -23.57 8.70 -29.15
C ALA A 587 -24.63 8.02 -28.26
N ASN A 588 -24.51 8.23 -26.95
CA ASN A 588 -25.58 8.03 -25.97
C ASN A 588 -26.39 9.34 -25.82
N VAL A 589 -27.57 9.31 -25.20
CA VAL A 589 -28.21 10.55 -24.73
C VAL A 589 -27.47 11.07 -23.50
N ARG A 590 -27.33 10.21 -22.48
CA ARG A 590 -26.47 10.41 -21.31
C ARG A 590 -25.48 9.26 -21.19
N SER A 591 -24.20 9.55 -20.99
CA SER A 591 -23.21 8.48 -20.82
C SER A 591 -23.30 7.89 -19.42
N ILE A 592 -23.35 8.75 -18.41
CA ILE A 592 -23.44 8.34 -17.02
C ILE A 592 -24.46 9.25 -16.32
N LYS A 593 -25.42 8.65 -15.59
CA LYS A 593 -26.43 9.39 -14.86
C LYS A 593 -26.61 8.86 -13.43
N PHE A 594 -26.69 9.77 -12.48
CA PHE A 594 -26.96 9.45 -11.07
C PHE A 594 -28.09 10.34 -10.56
N ASP A 595 -29.15 9.72 -10.06
CA ASP A 595 -30.32 10.40 -9.49
C ASP A 595 -30.57 9.87 -8.07
N GLY A 596 -30.77 10.75 -7.09
CA GLY A 596 -31.03 10.39 -5.70
C GLY A 596 -29.76 10.28 -4.83
N ALA A 597 -29.82 9.55 -3.73
CA ALA A 597 -28.70 9.38 -2.79
C ALA A 597 -27.67 8.33 -3.23
N GLY A 598 -27.77 7.84 -4.46
CA GLY A 598 -26.79 6.93 -5.04
C GLY A 598 -25.58 7.70 -5.59
N GLY A 599 -24.38 7.14 -5.46
CA GLY A 599 -23.12 7.70 -5.97
C GLY A 599 -22.09 8.07 -4.90
N ALA A 600 -22.24 7.60 -3.65
CA ALA A 600 -21.23 7.75 -2.62
C ALA A 600 -19.91 7.05 -3.03
N ASN A 601 -18.77 7.73 -2.92
CA ASN A 601 -17.43 7.17 -3.22
C ASN A 601 -17.27 6.66 -4.66
N LEU A 602 -17.95 7.29 -5.62
CA LEU A 602 -17.76 6.97 -7.03
C LEU A 602 -16.44 7.60 -7.55
N LYS A 603 -15.62 6.78 -8.21
CA LYS A 603 -14.41 7.18 -8.95
C LYS A 603 -14.63 6.99 -10.45
N ILE A 604 -14.58 8.06 -11.23
CA ILE A 604 -14.63 8.02 -12.70
C ILE A 604 -13.26 8.45 -13.25
N GLY A 605 -12.52 7.50 -13.79
CA GLY A 605 -11.14 7.71 -14.21
C GLY A 605 -10.17 7.62 -13.03
N GLY A 606 -9.05 8.35 -13.10
CA GLY A 606 -8.03 8.41 -12.06
C GLY A 606 -6.64 8.78 -12.59
N THR A 607 -5.61 8.60 -11.75
CA THR A 607 -4.23 9.01 -12.01
C THR A 607 -3.45 8.04 -12.89
N ASP A 608 -3.82 6.75 -12.90
CA ASP A 608 -3.22 5.78 -13.82
C ASP A 608 -3.80 6.01 -15.24
N PRO A 609 -2.96 6.14 -16.29
CA PRO A 609 -3.40 6.15 -17.67
C PRO A 609 -4.44 5.08 -18.03
N ALA A 610 -4.34 3.86 -17.47
CA ALA A 610 -5.26 2.75 -17.72
C ALA A 610 -6.71 3.06 -17.29
N GLU A 611 -6.89 4.01 -16.36
CA GLU A 611 -8.20 4.38 -15.83
C GLU A 611 -8.93 5.41 -16.71
N ARG A 612 -8.26 6.06 -17.67
CA ARG A 612 -8.83 7.13 -18.51
C ARG A 612 -10.06 6.69 -19.31
N ASN A 613 -11.21 7.28 -19.01
CA ASN A 613 -12.40 7.14 -19.86
C ASN A 613 -12.41 8.18 -20.99
N VAL A 614 -13.11 7.85 -22.07
CA VAL A 614 -13.33 8.75 -23.22
C VAL A 614 -14.82 8.93 -23.45
N PHE A 615 -15.29 10.17 -23.45
CA PHE A 615 -16.69 10.54 -23.65
C PHE A 615 -16.84 11.33 -24.94
N ALA A 616 -17.75 10.92 -25.83
CA ALA A 616 -17.95 11.59 -27.11
C ALA A 616 -19.42 11.59 -27.55
N GLY A 617 -19.86 12.70 -28.14
CA GLY A 617 -21.21 12.90 -28.65
C GLY A 617 -22.30 12.83 -27.58
N GLY A 618 -23.53 13.12 -27.98
CA GLY A 618 -24.70 13.00 -27.11
C GLY A 618 -25.10 14.31 -26.43
N SER A 619 -26.07 14.21 -25.52
CA SER A 619 -26.60 15.38 -24.81
C SER A 619 -25.79 15.68 -23.55
N ILE A 620 -25.54 14.68 -22.70
CA ILE A 620 -24.81 14.88 -21.44
C ILE A 620 -23.77 13.77 -21.25
N GLY A 621 -22.53 14.12 -20.91
CA GLY A 621 -21.51 13.14 -20.53
C GLY A 621 -21.83 12.51 -19.18
N ILE A 622 -21.66 13.30 -18.11
CA ILE A 622 -22.03 12.92 -16.73
C ILE A 622 -23.17 13.83 -16.26
N ASP A 623 -24.25 13.23 -15.79
CA ASP A 623 -25.44 13.93 -15.28
C ASP A 623 -25.68 13.54 -13.82
N ALA A 624 -25.39 14.45 -12.88
CA ALA A 624 -25.57 14.24 -11.44
C ALA A 624 -26.74 15.08 -10.90
N ILE A 625 -27.80 14.41 -10.43
CA ILE A 625 -29.09 14.99 -10.02
C ILE A 625 -29.45 14.55 -8.59
N PRO A 626 -30.01 15.41 -7.71
CA PRO A 626 -29.98 15.24 -6.24
C PRO A 626 -30.62 13.98 -5.66
N ALA A 627 -30.11 13.52 -4.50
CA ALA A 627 -30.72 13.76 -3.17
C ALA A 627 -29.84 13.33 -1.96
N LEU A 628 -29.78 14.21 -0.94
CA LEU A 628 -29.35 14.04 0.46
C LEU A 628 -27.84 13.98 0.80
N SER A 629 -27.50 14.82 1.78
CA SER A 629 -26.16 15.06 2.33
C SER A 629 -25.43 13.79 2.72
N ILE A 630 -24.40 13.42 1.95
CA ILE A 630 -23.43 12.39 2.31
C ILE A 630 -22.02 12.96 2.28
N GLN A 631 -21.24 12.68 3.31
CA GLN A 631 -19.86 13.17 3.51
C GLN A 631 -18.82 12.46 2.61
N SER A 632 -19.27 11.70 1.61
CA SER A 632 -18.40 10.93 0.70
C SER A 632 -17.96 11.78 -0.50
N VAL A 633 -16.67 11.74 -0.84
CA VAL A 633 -16.10 12.44 -2.00
C VAL A 633 -16.37 11.65 -3.28
N ARG A 634 -16.80 12.34 -4.34
CA ARG A 634 -16.87 11.80 -5.71
C ARG A 634 -15.70 12.37 -6.51
N THR A 635 -14.94 11.54 -7.21
CA THR A 635 -13.81 11.99 -8.03
C THR A 635 -14.03 11.69 -9.50
N VAL A 636 -13.82 12.70 -10.34
CA VAL A 636 -13.80 12.58 -11.81
C VAL A 636 -12.47 13.12 -12.28
N GLU A 637 -11.54 12.24 -12.67
CA GLU A 637 -10.15 12.61 -12.91
C GLU A 637 -9.58 11.88 -14.13
N GLY A 638 -8.66 12.53 -14.84
CA GLY A 638 -7.92 11.89 -15.94
C GLY A 638 -8.79 11.40 -17.11
N ASN A 639 -9.93 12.04 -17.41
CA ASN A 639 -10.82 11.65 -18.52
C ASN A 639 -10.71 12.60 -19.73
N LEU A 640 -11.18 12.14 -20.89
CA LEU A 640 -11.34 12.94 -22.12
C LEU A 640 -12.83 13.17 -22.43
N PHE A 641 -13.24 14.42 -22.63
CA PHE A 641 -14.63 14.79 -22.94
C PHE A 641 -14.72 15.57 -24.26
N GLY A 642 -15.58 15.09 -25.17
CA GLY A 642 -15.91 15.74 -26.45
C GLY A 642 -14.94 15.44 -27.58
N THR A 643 -14.08 14.43 -27.41
CA THR A 643 -13.07 14.02 -28.37
C THR A 643 -13.16 12.54 -28.75
N ASP A 644 -12.34 12.12 -29.71
CA ASP A 644 -11.98 10.72 -29.89
C ASP A 644 -10.94 10.27 -28.84
N ARG A 645 -10.51 9.01 -28.95
CA ARG A 645 -9.46 8.45 -28.08
C ARG A 645 -8.12 9.18 -28.17
N THR A 646 -7.83 9.92 -29.24
CA THR A 646 -6.58 10.68 -29.37
C THR A 646 -6.61 12.03 -28.66
N GLY A 647 -7.79 12.48 -28.21
CA GLY A 647 -7.97 13.81 -27.63
C GLY A 647 -8.02 14.94 -28.67
N GLN A 648 -8.02 14.63 -29.98
CA GLN A 648 -7.82 15.63 -31.04
C GLN A 648 -9.02 15.82 -31.97
N GLN A 649 -9.78 14.76 -32.30
CA GLN A 649 -10.92 14.89 -33.21
C GLN A 649 -12.13 15.46 -32.49
N ASN A 650 -12.90 16.29 -33.18
CA ASN A 650 -14.12 16.89 -32.63
C ASN A 650 -15.27 15.87 -32.64
N PHE A 651 -15.67 15.45 -31.44
CA PHE A 651 -16.90 14.71 -31.20
C PHE A 651 -17.63 15.28 -29.98
N GLY A 652 -17.79 16.61 -29.95
CA GLY A 652 -18.34 17.37 -28.84
C GLY A 652 -19.66 16.84 -28.28
N ILE A 653 -19.84 17.02 -26.98
CA ILE A 653 -21.07 16.72 -26.23
C ILE A 653 -21.83 18.03 -25.99
N ALA A 654 -23.17 18.02 -25.90
CA ALA A 654 -23.89 19.26 -25.62
C ALA A 654 -23.54 19.84 -24.22
N THR A 655 -23.44 18.99 -23.19
CA THR A 655 -22.89 19.33 -21.87
C THR A 655 -21.96 18.22 -21.40
N ALA A 656 -20.69 18.49 -21.13
CA ALA A 656 -19.77 17.42 -20.70
C ALA A 656 -20.12 16.89 -19.31
N ILE A 657 -20.30 17.79 -18.34
CA ILE A 657 -20.72 17.44 -16.97
C ILE A 657 -21.82 18.40 -16.54
N ARG A 658 -22.95 17.87 -16.06
CA ARG A 658 -24.03 18.63 -15.44
C ARG A 658 -24.20 18.20 -13.99
N LEU A 659 -24.16 19.15 -13.07
CA LEU A 659 -24.31 18.95 -11.63
C LEU A 659 -25.54 19.74 -11.15
N SER A 660 -26.39 19.13 -10.31
CA SER A 660 -27.60 19.77 -9.79
C SER A 660 -27.93 19.38 -8.34
N GLY A 661 -28.80 20.15 -7.68
CA GLY A 661 -29.32 19.91 -6.32
C GLY A 661 -28.26 19.87 -5.20
N ASP A 662 -28.41 19.06 -4.13
CA ASP A 662 -27.46 19.00 -2.99
C ASP A 662 -26.16 18.23 -3.27
N SER A 663 -25.63 18.28 -4.50
CA SER A 663 -24.40 17.61 -4.90
C SER A 663 -23.18 18.26 -4.23
N ALA A 664 -22.84 17.84 -3.00
CA ALA A 664 -21.65 18.30 -2.27
C ALA A 664 -20.44 17.37 -2.48
N ASN A 665 -19.22 17.89 -2.33
CA ASN A 665 -17.96 17.13 -2.33
C ASN A 665 -17.66 16.38 -3.64
N VAL A 666 -17.90 17.03 -4.78
CA VAL A 666 -17.44 16.53 -6.09
C VAL A 666 -16.12 17.20 -6.44
N LEU A 667 -15.07 16.41 -6.62
CA LEU A 667 -13.80 16.86 -7.16
C LEU A 667 -13.72 16.47 -8.63
N ILE A 668 -13.58 17.48 -9.50
CA ILE A 668 -13.38 17.28 -10.93
C ILE A 668 -11.97 17.74 -11.26
N GLY A 669 -11.11 16.80 -11.61
CA GLY A 669 -9.70 17.00 -11.92
C GLY A 669 -8.83 17.19 -10.68
N SER A 670 -7.52 17.03 -10.90
CA SER A 670 -6.44 17.31 -9.96
C SER A 670 -5.16 17.62 -10.73
N ALA A 671 -4.12 18.06 -10.02
CA ALA A 671 -2.80 18.32 -10.62
C ALA A 671 -2.20 17.07 -11.29
N ASP A 672 -2.36 15.91 -10.65
CA ASP A 672 -1.82 14.64 -11.13
C ASP A 672 -2.67 14.03 -12.25
N ALA A 673 -3.96 14.35 -12.30
CA ALA A 673 -4.93 13.76 -13.24
C ALA A 673 -5.98 14.76 -13.74
N PRO A 674 -5.58 15.80 -14.49
CA PRO A 674 -6.52 16.76 -15.04
C PRO A 674 -7.42 16.10 -16.10
N ASN A 675 -8.71 16.47 -16.12
CA ASN A 675 -9.57 16.10 -17.25
C ASN A 675 -9.33 17.05 -18.43
N GLN A 676 -9.53 16.55 -19.63
CA GLN A 676 -9.51 17.34 -20.85
C GLN A 676 -10.93 17.48 -21.40
N PHE A 677 -11.41 18.71 -21.52
CA PHE A 677 -12.69 19.07 -22.11
C PHE A 677 -12.47 19.82 -23.41
N ALA A 678 -12.83 19.22 -24.54
CA ALA A 678 -12.69 19.87 -25.83
C ALA A 678 -13.95 19.75 -26.69
N PHE A 679 -14.22 20.79 -27.49
CA PHE A 679 -15.28 20.80 -28.52
C PHE A 679 -16.73 20.64 -28.02
N ASN A 680 -16.96 20.63 -26.71
CA ASN A 680 -18.30 20.53 -26.14
C ASN A 680 -19.08 21.84 -26.35
N ASN A 681 -20.41 21.80 -26.33
CA ASN A 681 -21.15 23.06 -26.33
C ASN A 681 -21.04 23.75 -24.95
N ARG A 682 -21.13 23.00 -23.84
CA ARG A 682 -20.81 23.45 -22.48
C ARG A 682 -19.86 22.45 -21.82
N GLY A 683 -18.92 22.93 -21.01
CA GLY A 683 -18.02 22.08 -20.23
C GLY A 683 -18.69 21.55 -18.97
N ILE A 684 -18.44 22.20 -17.84
CA ILE A 684 -19.07 21.90 -16.55
C ILE A 684 -20.19 22.90 -16.31
N VAL A 685 -21.40 22.38 -16.07
CA VAL A 685 -22.57 23.19 -15.74
C VAL A 685 -23.04 22.81 -14.36
N VAL A 686 -23.23 23.79 -13.51
CA VAL A 686 -23.81 23.61 -12.18
C VAL A 686 -25.13 24.36 -12.10
N VAL A 687 -26.18 23.69 -11.67
CA VAL A 687 -27.52 24.28 -11.50
C VAL A 687 -28.05 24.10 -10.08
N ASP A 688 -29.12 24.84 -9.75
CA ASP A 688 -29.84 24.83 -8.47
C ASP A 688 -29.01 25.29 -7.24
N THR A 689 -28.90 24.48 -6.18
CA THR A 689 -28.31 24.85 -4.88
C THR A 689 -27.01 24.09 -4.54
N ALA A 690 -26.40 23.42 -5.52
CA ALA A 690 -25.20 22.60 -5.32
C ALA A 690 -24.03 23.46 -4.81
N ARG A 691 -23.21 22.96 -3.88
CA ARG A 691 -22.10 23.69 -3.25
C ARG A 691 -20.90 22.77 -2.99
N ALA A 692 -19.75 23.35 -2.66
CA ALA A 692 -18.52 22.65 -2.30
C ALA A 692 -18.04 21.69 -3.40
N MET A 693 -18.12 22.12 -4.67
CA MET A 693 -17.58 21.38 -5.81
C MET A 693 -16.29 22.06 -6.29
N GLY A 694 -15.19 21.31 -6.22
CA GLY A 694 -13.87 21.77 -6.63
C GLY A 694 -13.57 21.36 -8.08
N PHE A 695 -13.18 22.33 -8.91
CA PHE A 695 -12.73 22.09 -10.28
C PHE A 695 -11.24 22.41 -10.37
N ALA A 696 -10.39 21.38 -10.18
CA ALA A 696 -8.95 21.57 -10.13
C ALA A 696 -8.30 21.23 -11.47
N GLU A 697 -7.62 22.22 -12.07
CA GLU A 697 -6.60 22.05 -13.11
C GLU A 697 -7.06 21.34 -14.40
N ASN A 698 -8.37 21.32 -14.65
CA ASN A 698 -8.93 20.80 -15.89
C ASN A 698 -8.54 21.70 -17.08
N ARG A 699 -8.42 21.08 -18.26
CA ARG A 699 -8.08 21.77 -19.51
C ARG A 699 -9.31 21.93 -20.38
N PHE A 700 -9.63 23.16 -20.80
CA PHE A 700 -10.80 23.49 -21.60
C PHE A 700 -10.37 24.14 -22.92
N ARG A 701 -10.83 23.59 -24.05
CA ARG A 701 -10.56 24.19 -25.37
C ARG A 701 -11.74 24.06 -26.35
N ALA A 702 -11.96 25.11 -27.14
CA ALA A 702 -12.89 25.14 -28.28
C ALA A 702 -14.36 24.77 -27.95
N HIS A 703 -14.90 25.23 -26.82
CA HIS A 703 -16.32 25.07 -26.50
C HIS A 703 -17.22 26.04 -27.28
N GLY A 704 -18.50 25.70 -27.39
CA GLY A 704 -19.51 26.53 -28.06
C GLY A 704 -20.13 27.62 -27.17
N GLN A 705 -20.05 27.44 -25.86
CA GLN A 705 -20.53 28.31 -24.78
C GLN A 705 -19.53 28.24 -23.61
N LEU A 706 -19.91 28.72 -22.42
CA LEU A 706 -19.02 28.77 -21.26
C LEU A 706 -18.49 27.36 -20.88
N ALA A 707 -17.17 27.31 -20.60
CA ALA A 707 -16.49 26.10 -20.14
C ALA A 707 -16.89 25.70 -18.72
N ILE A 708 -17.16 26.68 -17.86
CA ILE A 708 -17.76 26.52 -16.53
C ILE A 708 -18.92 27.51 -16.47
N ASP A 709 -20.11 27.03 -16.14
CA ASP A 709 -21.35 27.82 -16.05
C ASP A 709 -22.06 27.55 -14.72
N LEU A 710 -22.27 28.58 -13.90
CA LEU A 710 -22.90 28.50 -12.57
C LEU A 710 -24.32 29.08 -12.57
N GLY A 711 -25.30 28.31 -13.05
CA GLY A 711 -26.72 28.68 -13.01
C GLY A 711 -27.41 28.73 -14.37
N GLU A 712 -26.70 28.46 -15.47
CA GLU A 712 -27.18 28.61 -16.85
C GLU A 712 -27.74 30.02 -17.17
N ASP A 713 -27.30 31.03 -16.42
CA ASP A 713 -27.70 32.44 -16.55
C ASP A 713 -26.58 33.32 -17.11
N GLY A 714 -25.44 32.73 -17.48
CA GLY A 714 -24.25 33.41 -17.97
C GLY A 714 -23.27 33.70 -16.83
N VAL A 715 -22.29 34.58 -17.09
CA VAL A 715 -21.20 34.78 -16.14
C VAL A 715 -21.66 35.57 -14.90
N THR A 716 -21.40 35.02 -13.72
CA THR A 716 -21.71 35.52 -12.38
C THR A 716 -20.78 36.70 -12.01
N PRO A 717 -21.23 37.96 -12.05
CA PRO A 717 -20.35 39.12 -11.92
C PRO A 717 -19.62 39.18 -10.57
N ASN A 718 -18.35 39.62 -10.56
CA ASN A 718 -17.64 39.97 -9.32
C ASN A 718 -18.18 41.27 -8.71
N ASP A 719 -19.06 41.19 -7.71
CA ASP A 719 -19.68 42.34 -7.05
C ASP A 719 -19.40 42.44 -5.52
N PRO A 720 -19.42 43.67 -4.93
CA PRO A 720 -19.04 43.84 -3.53
C PRO A 720 -20.09 43.33 -2.53
N GLY A 721 -19.65 42.47 -1.62
CA GLY A 721 -20.39 42.11 -0.40
C GLY A 721 -21.47 41.04 -0.59
N ASP A 722 -21.18 40.04 -1.42
CA ASP A 722 -22.11 39.02 -1.87
C ASP A 722 -22.31 37.84 -0.88
N PRO A 723 -23.50 37.67 -0.23
CA PRO A 723 -23.93 36.41 0.36
C PRO A 723 -24.86 35.65 -0.60
N ASP A 724 -24.45 35.37 -1.84
CA ASP A 724 -25.35 34.74 -2.80
C ASP A 724 -25.67 33.29 -2.46
N GLY A 725 -26.94 32.97 -2.62
CA GLY A 725 -27.47 31.61 -2.56
C GLY A 725 -27.56 31.03 -3.97
N GLY A 726 -26.80 29.98 -4.27
CA GLY A 726 -26.89 29.32 -5.57
C GLY A 726 -25.80 28.27 -5.80
N PRO A 727 -25.61 27.84 -7.06
CA PRO A 727 -24.60 26.86 -7.46
C PRO A 727 -23.17 27.32 -7.10
N ASN A 728 -22.39 26.49 -6.41
CA ASN A 728 -21.10 26.83 -5.79
C ASN A 728 -21.12 28.13 -4.99
N GLY A 729 -22.26 28.48 -4.38
CA GLY A 729 -22.42 29.76 -3.69
C GLY A 729 -22.27 30.97 -4.60
N ARG A 730 -22.33 30.78 -5.94
CA ARG A 730 -22.10 31.82 -6.95
C ARG A 730 -20.78 32.57 -6.74
N ILE A 731 -19.74 31.86 -6.31
CA ILE A 731 -18.43 32.46 -6.02
C ILE A 731 -18.00 33.38 -7.16
N ASN A 732 -17.69 34.62 -6.78
CA ASN A 732 -17.18 35.64 -7.68
C ASN A 732 -15.93 35.15 -8.44
N PHE A 733 -15.96 35.32 -9.77
CA PHE A 733 -14.77 35.05 -10.58
C PHE A 733 -13.73 36.16 -10.42
N PRO A 734 -12.42 35.87 -10.64
CA PRO A 734 -11.39 36.91 -10.57
C PRO A 734 -11.51 37.99 -11.65
N VAL A 735 -11.37 39.26 -11.30
CA VAL A 735 -11.24 40.37 -12.26
C VAL A 735 -9.77 40.66 -12.49
N LEU A 736 -9.28 40.38 -13.70
CA LEU A 736 -7.89 40.64 -14.08
C LEU A 736 -7.73 42.08 -14.55
N SER A 737 -6.77 42.79 -13.96
CA SER A 737 -6.43 44.18 -14.29
C SER A 737 -5.09 44.31 -15.02
N LEU A 738 -4.21 43.31 -14.89
CA LEU A 738 -2.90 43.26 -15.53
C LEU A 738 -2.58 41.82 -15.92
N ALA A 739 -2.06 41.62 -17.13
CA ALA A 739 -1.37 40.41 -17.55
C ALA A 739 -0.17 40.84 -18.38
N GLU A 740 0.97 41.00 -17.74
CA GLU A 740 2.19 41.47 -18.38
C GLU A 740 3.23 40.39 -18.28
N ARG A 741 3.81 40.02 -19.42
CA ARG A 741 5.03 39.24 -19.38
C ARG A 741 6.16 40.14 -18.89
N ASN A 742 7.01 39.62 -18.04
CA ASN A 742 8.19 40.30 -17.57
C ASN A 742 9.35 39.30 -17.51
N VAL A 743 10.47 39.77 -17.01
CA VAL A 743 11.70 39.01 -16.90
C VAL A 743 11.58 37.83 -15.91
N SER A 744 10.60 37.82 -15.00
CA SER A 744 10.34 36.70 -14.06
C SER A 744 9.28 35.70 -14.52
N GLY A 745 8.56 35.96 -15.61
CA GLY A 745 7.45 35.14 -16.08
C GLY A 745 6.23 35.98 -16.48
N LEU A 746 5.03 35.52 -16.17
CA LEU A 746 3.78 36.26 -16.38
C LEU A 746 3.31 36.85 -15.05
N ARG A 747 3.30 38.17 -14.93
CA ARG A 747 2.68 38.88 -13.81
C ARG A 747 1.21 39.13 -14.11
N VAL A 748 0.34 38.59 -13.27
CA VAL A 748 -1.11 38.75 -13.33
C VAL A 748 -1.60 39.42 -12.06
N VAL A 749 -2.21 40.59 -12.21
CA VAL A 749 -2.81 41.34 -11.09
C VAL A 749 -4.31 41.32 -11.23
N GLY A 750 -5.01 41.06 -10.14
CA GLY A 750 -6.46 41.06 -10.12
C GLY A 750 -7.06 41.10 -8.73
N GLN A 751 -8.38 41.05 -8.69
CA GLN A 751 -9.16 41.08 -7.46
C GLN A 751 -10.29 40.06 -7.53
N VAL A 752 -10.62 39.46 -6.39
CA VAL A 752 -11.84 38.69 -6.14
C VAL A 752 -12.52 39.30 -4.93
N ASP A 753 -13.77 39.74 -5.06
CA ASP A 753 -14.57 40.21 -3.94
C ASP A 753 -15.25 39.01 -3.27
N LEU A 754 -15.10 38.83 -1.95
CA LEU A 754 -15.72 37.72 -1.21
C LEU A 754 -16.43 38.20 0.07
N PRO A 755 -17.46 37.49 0.56
CA PRO A 755 -18.12 37.81 1.83
C PRO A 755 -17.23 37.51 3.04
N GLY A 756 -16.64 38.56 3.60
CA GLY A 756 -15.76 38.49 4.77
C GLY A 756 -14.32 38.22 4.34
N SER A 757 -13.36 39.03 4.82
CA SER A 757 -11.98 38.96 4.37
C SER A 757 -11.35 37.60 4.70
N PRO A 758 -11.15 36.72 3.70
CA PRO A 758 -10.62 35.38 3.94
C PRO A 758 -9.16 35.47 4.39
N THR A 759 -8.76 34.56 5.26
CA THR A 759 -7.36 34.42 5.64
C THR A 759 -6.56 33.78 4.49
N ALA A 760 -5.27 34.11 4.38
CA ALA A 760 -4.42 33.56 3.32
C ALA A 760 -4.41 32.02 3.39
N GLY A 761 -4.84 31.37 2.30
CA GLY A 761 -5.02 29.92 2.22
C GLY A 761 -6.47 29.45 2.08
N GLU A 762 -7.46 30.30 2.38
CA GLU A 762 -8.89 29.99 2.20
C GLU A 762 -9.40 30.26 0.76
N LEU A 763 -8.71 31.10 -0.01
CA LEU A 763 -8.96 31.37 -1.43
C LEU A 763 -7.75 30.92 -2.28
N THR A 764 -8.01 30.10 -3.30
CA THR A 764 -7.02 29.72 -4.31
C THR A 764 -7.43 30.26 -5.68
N VAL A 765 -6.55 31.02 -6.33
CA VAL A 765 -6.72 31.46 -7.73
C VAL A 765 -5.89 30.57 -8.64
N THR A 766 -6.51 30.00 -9.66
CA THR A 766 -5.82 29.20 -10.71
C THR A 766 -5.81 29.99 -12.01
N LEU A 767 -4.64 30.11 -12.64
CA LEU A 767 -4.42 30.86 -13.87
C LEU A 767 -4.27 29.93 -15.06
N TYR A 768 -4.85 30.34 -16.18
CA TYR A 768 -4.86 29.59 -17.42
C TYR A 768 -4.45 30.47 -18.61
N ALA A 769 -3.86 29.84 -19.61
CA ALA A 769 -3.59 30.43 -20.92
C ALA A 769 -4.40 29.73 -22.01
N SER A 770 -4.86 30.54 -22.96
CA SER A 770 -5.53 30.08 -24.18
C SER A 770 -5.01 30.87 -25.38
N ALA A 771 -4.88 30.21 -26.53
CA ALA A 771 -4.44 30.86 -27.77
C ALA A 771 -5.45 31.87 -28.31
N THR A 772 -6.74 31.68 -28.00
CA THR A 772 -7.84 32.57 -28.40
C THR A 772 -8.77 32.82 -27.22
N CYS A 773 -9.32 34.02 -27.11
CA CYS A 773 -10.43 34.27 -26.21
C CYS A 773 -11.73 33.66 -26.76
N HIS A 774 -12.53 33.03 -25.89
CA HIS A 774 -13.84 32.53 -26.25
C HIS A 774 -14.78 33.70 -26.64
N PRO A 775 -15.71 33.53 -27.60
CA PRO A 775 -16.59 34.61 -28.08
C PRO A 775 -17.46 35.32 -27.03
N SER A 776 -17.68 34.71 -25.85
CA SER A 776 -18.36 35.37 -24.73
C SER A 776 -17.55 36.51 -24.10
N GLY A 777 -16.24 36.58 -24.35
CA GLY A 777 -15.32 37.50 -23.67
C GLY A 777 -14.75 36.95 -22.36
N ASN A 778 -15.29 35.83 -21.88
CA ASN A 778 -14.79 35.07 -20.75
C ASN A 778 -14.26 33.76 -21.30
N GLY A 779 -12.95 33.59 -21.21
CA GLY A 779 -12.24 32.56 -21.96
C GLY A 779 -12.35 31.19 -21.32
N GLU A 780 -11.80 30.23 -22.03
CA GLU A 780 -11.53 28.89 -21.51
C GLU A 780 -10.09 28.84 -20.99
N GLY A 781 -9.71 27.73 -20.36
CA GLY A 781 -8.36 27.49 -19.88
C GLY A 781 -7.73 26.26 -20.53
N GLU A 782 -7.08 26.41 -21.69
CA GLU A 782 -6.48 25.29 -22.43
C GLU A 782 -5.23 24.75 -21.72
N GLN A 783 -4.40 25.66 -21.22
CA GLN A 783 -3.19 25.35 -20.47
C GLN A 783 -3.27 25.93 -19.06
N VAL A 784 -3.06 25.10 -18.05
CA VAL A 784 -2.90 25.54 -16.66
C VAL A 784 -1.50 26.15 -16.50
N LEU A 785 -1.41 27.35 -15.94
CA LEU A 785 -0.14 28.05 -15.70
C LEU A 785 0.35 27.90 -14.26
N GLY A 786 -0.58 27.81 -13.31
CA GLY A 786 -0.27 27.69 -11.90
C GLY A 786 -1.43 28.14 -11.01
N ARG A 787 -1.27 27.96 -9.71
CA ARG A 787 -2.25 28.36 -8.70
C ARG A 787 -1.56 28.99 -7.50
N ALA A 788 -2.26 29.86 -6.78
CA ALA A 788 -1.75 30.47 -5.56
C ALA A 788 -2.87 30.67 -4.53
N GLY A 789 -2.56 30.35 -3.26
CA GLY A 789 -3.37 30.77 -2.12
C GLY A 789 -3.19 32.26 -1.89
N THR A 790 -4.27 33.04 -1.82
CA THR A 790 -4.19 34.50 -1.79
C THR A 790 -5.33 35.13 -0.97
N THR A 791 -5.35 36.46 -0.91
CA THR A 791 -6.44 37.27 -0.34
C THR A 791 -7.27 37.90 -1.47
N GLU A 792 -8.25 38.75 -1.14
CA GLU A 792 -9.14 39.40 -2.14
C GLU A 792 -8.38 40.14 -3.24
N ASN A 793 -7.25 40.78 -2.94
CA ASN A 793 -6.37 41.38 -3.93
C ASN A 793 -5.17 40.49 -4.17
N PHE A 794 -4.88 40.17 -5.43
CA PHE A 794 -3.75 39.33 -5.78
C PHE A 794 -2.86 39.98 -6.83
N ASP A 795 -1.56 39.83 -6.60
CA ASP A 795 -0.48 40.16 -7.53
C ASP A 795 0.36 38.89 -7.67
N LEU A 796 0.00 38.09 -8.67
CA LEU A 796 0.58 36.77 -8.89
C LEU A 796 1.66 36.89 -9.96
N ILE A 797 2.89 36.56 -9.60
CA ILE A 797 3.96 36.35 -10.56
C ILE A 797 4.05 34.84 -10.76
N ILE A 798 3.62 34.36 -11.92
CA ILE A 798 3.80 32.97 -12.30
C ILE A 798 5.07 32.86 -13.11
N GLU A 799 6.00 32.06 -12.61
CA GLU A 799 7.17 31.65 -13.37
C GLU A 799 6.69 30.72 -14.51
N THR A 800 6.48 31.28 -15.69
CA THR A 800 6.01 30.51 -16.85
C THR A 800 7.20 30.06 -17.68
N ASP A 801 7.63 28.81 -17.50
CA ASP A 801 8.62 28.12 -18.37
C ASP A 801 7.99 27.50 -19.63
N ALA A 802 6.68 27.67 -19.84
CA ALA A 802 6.00 27.15 -21.00
C ALA A 802 6.25 28.02 -22.24
N ASP A 803 6.40 27.39 -23.41
CA ASP A 803 6.23 27.99 -24.74
C ASP A 803 4.80 28.54 -24.88
N LEU A 804 4.51 29.63 -24.17
CA LEU A 804 3.28 30.38 -24.32
C LEU A 804 3.30 30.96 -25.74
N VAL A 805 2.19 30.79 -26.45
CA VAL A 805 1.97 31.46 -27.75
C VAL A 805 2.28 32.96 -27.61
N ALA A 806 2.77 33.60 -28.68
CA ALA A 806 2.94 35.05 -28.69
C ALA A 806 1.60 35.74 -28.36
N SER A 807 1.58 36.55 -27.30
CA SER A 807 0.44 37.21 -26.66
C SER A 807 -0.80 36.31 -26.36
N PRO A 808 -0.75 35.37 -25.37
CA PRO A 808 -1.89 34.52 -25.02
C PRO A 808 -3.00 35.31 -24.33
N PHE A 809 -4.21 34.77 -24.33
CA PHE A 809 -5.28 35.24 -23.47
C PHE A 809 -5.20 34.53 -22.12
N ILE A 810 -5.22 35.31 -21.04
CA ILE A 810 -5.16 34.83 -19.66
C ILE A 810 -6.56 34.85 -19.08
N THR A 811 -6.91 33.75 -18.41
CA THR A 811 -8.13 33.62 -17.63
C THR A 811 -7.83 33.02 -16.27
N ALA A 812 -8.76 33.15 -15.33
CA ALA A 812 -8.59 32.68 -13.96
C ALA A 812 -9.90 32.12 -13.40
N THR A 813 -9.77 31.17 -12.46
CA THR A 813 -10.86 30.75 -11.57
C THR A 813 -10.47 30.94 -10.12
N ALA A 814 -11.45 31.21 -9.25
CA ALA A 814 -11.31 31.28 -7.81
C ALA A 814 -11.91 30.02 -7.16
N THR A 815 -11.23 29.43 -6.18
CA THR A 815 -11.70 28.26 -5.44
C THR A 815 -11.64 28.51 -3.94
N THR A 816 -12.73 28.20 -3.24
CA THR A 816 -12.87 28.27 -1.78
C THR A 816 -13.48 26.97 -1.26
N SER A 817 -13.75 26.89 0.06
CA SER A 817 -14.50 25.76 0.63
C SER A 817 -15.93 25.62 0.08
N GLU A 818 -16.50 26.69 -0.48
CA GLU A 818 -17.84 26.67 -1.08
C GLU A 818 -17.84 26.20 -2.55
N GLY A 819 -16.66 26.03 -3.17
CA GLY A 819 -16.50 25.49 -4.54
C GLY A 819 -15.57 26.33 -5.44
N THR A 820 -15.68 26.15 -6.75
CA THR A 820 -14.91 26.88 -7.78
C THR A 820 -15.82 27.80 -8.63
N SER A 821 -15.36 29.01 -8.91
CA SER A 821 -16.01 30.03 -9.75
C SER A 821 -16.00 29.68 -11.24
N GLU A 822 -16.73 30.46 -12.02
CA GLU A 822 -16.56 30.53 -13.49
C GLU A 822 -15.23 31.18 -13.88
N PHE A 823 -14.91 31.17 -15.19
CA PHE A 823 -13.73 31.83 -15.72
C PHE A 823 -13.88 33.36 -15.77
N SER A 824 -12.79 34.05 -15.43
CA SER A 824 -12.65 35.48 -15.64
C SER A 824 -12.81 35.92 -17.10
N ALA A 825 -13.00 37.23 -17.29
CA ALA A 825 -12.82 37.83 -18.61
C ALA A 825 -11.40 37.54 -19.13
N CYS A 826 -11.28 37.35 -20.44
CA CYS A 826 -9.98 37.18 -21.08
C CYS A 826 -9.17 38.48 -20.97
N LEU A 827 -7.94 38.38 -20.48
CA LEU A 827 -6.98 39.47 -20.56
C LEU A 827 -5.83 39.06 -21.48
N GLN A 828 -5.66 39.77 -22.60
CA GLN A 828 -4.55 39.51 -23.50
C GLN A 828 -3.25 39.88 -22.82
N ALA A 829 -2.34 38.93 -22.68
CA ALA A 829 -1.04 39.18 -22.10
C ALA A 829 -0.21 40.04 -23.07
N THR A 830 0.27 41.18 -22.57
CA THR A 830 1.12 42.09 -23.33
C THR A 830 2.58 41.78 -23.06
N ASP A 831 3.38 41.75 -24.13
CA ASP A 831 4.84 41.78 -24.01
C ASP A 831 5.28 43.23 -23.74
N PRO A 832 6.22 43.48 -22.81
CA PRO A 832 6.80 44.81 -22.64
C PRO A 832 7.63 45.14 -23.88
N LEU A 833 7.77 46.43 -24.18
CA LEU A 833 8.37 47.07 -25.37
C LEU A 833 9.47 46.25 -26.12
N PRO A 834 9.60 46.41 -27.46
CA PRO A 834 10.61 45.70 -28.25
C PRO A 834 12.02 45.91 -27.67
N GLY A 835 12.66 44.81 -27.23
CA GLY A 835 13.95 44.85 -26.54
C GLY A 835 15.10 45.41 -27.38
N ILE A 836 16.07 45.99 -26.69
CA ILE A 836 17.31 46.57 -27.22
C ILE A 836 18.13 45.46 -27.89
N ALA A 837 18.40 45.60 -29.19
CA ALA A 837 19.06 44.56 -29.97
C ALA A 837 20.56 44.81 -30.10
N VAL A 838 21.38 43.91 -29.54
CA VAL A 838 22.82 43.85 -29.78
C VAL A 838 23.06 43.17 -31.12
N ASP A 839 23.63 43.90 -32.09
CA ASP A 839 23.85 43.40 -33.45
C ASP A 839 25.33 43.36 -33.86
N THR A 840 26.24 43.61 -32.93
CA THR A 840 27.68 43.39 -33.10
C THR A 840 28.34 42.73 -31.90
N ALA A 841 29.36 41.90 -32.17
CA ALA A 841 30.20 41.30 -31.13
C ALA A 841 31.37 42.21 -30.69
N VAL A 842 31.57 43.34 -31.39
CA VAL A 842 32.62 44.31 -31.07
C VAL A 842 32.25 45.06 -29.78
N ASP A 843 33.24 45.39 -28.96
CA ASP A 843 33.09 46.37 -27.87
C ASP A 843 33.86 47.64 -28.22
N SER A 844 33.22 48.81 -28.08
CA SER A 844 33.82 50.13 -28.33
C SER A 844 33.58 51.05 -27.14
N LEU A 845 34.57 51.90 -26.81
CA LEU A 845 34.40 52.94 -25.78
C LEU A 845 33.66 54.18 -26.29
N THR A 846 33.45 54.31 -27.59
CA THR A 846 32.66 55.39 -28.18
C THR A 846 31.20 54.98 -28.28
N VAL A 847 30.30 55.70 -27.62
CA VAL A 847 28.85 55.52 -27.73
C VAL A 847 28.37 56.31 -28.94
N ASP A 848 27.84 55.65 -29.96
CA ASP A 848 27.34 56.30 -31.20
C ASP A 848 25.81 56.35 -31.30
N GLY A 849 25.10 55.68 -30.38
CA GLY A 849 23.64 55.70 -30.29
C GLY A 849 22.92 54.68 -31.19
N GLY A 850 23.62 53.66 -31.70
CA GLY A 850 23.11 52.67 -32.66
C GLY A 850 22.03 51.67 -32.21
N CYS A 851 21.47 51.79 -31.01
CA CYS A 851 20.58 50.76 -30.46
C CYS A 851 19.09 50.89 -30.84
N ASP A 852 18.75 51.75 -31.81
CA ASP A 852 17.37 52.04 -32.23
C ASP A 852 16.88 51.20 -33.43
N VAL A 853 17.76 50.76 -34.36
CA VAL A 853 17.36 50.03 -35.59
C VAL A 853 18.38 48.96 -36.02
N VAL A 854 17.94 47.70 -36.04
CA VAL A 854 18.77 46.54 -36.50
C VAL A 854 19.20 46.72 -37.95
N GLY A 855 20.51 46.69 -38.22
CA GLY A 855 21.09 46.73 -39.57
C GLY A 855 21.29 48.13 -40.15
N ASP A 856 21.33 49.17 -39.33
CA ASP A 856 21.81 50.49 -39.73
C ASP A 856 23.37 50.57 -39.74
N ALA A 857 23.95 51.75 -39.94
CA ALA A 857 25.41 51.93 -39.99
C ALA A 857 26.08 52.05 -38.61
N ASN A 858 25.29 52.21 -37.54
CA ASN A 858 25.70 52.39 -36.16
C ASN A 858 25.36 51.11 -35.40
N LEU A 859 26.33 50.19 -35.29
CA LEU A 859 26.08 48.88 -34.67
C LEU A 859 25.92 49.01 -33.14
N CYS A 860 24.92 48.35 -32.56
CA CYS A 860 24.68 48.35 -31.12
C CYS A 860 25.55 47.29 -30.42
N THR A 861 26.55 47.76 -29.66
CA THR A 861 27.38 46.89 -28.81
C THR A 861 26.64 46.50 -27.53
N LEU A 862 27.05 45.41 -26.85
CA LEU A 862 26.52 45.06 -25.51
C LEU A 862 26.71 46.20 -24.50
N ARG A 863 27.82 46.96 -24.60
CA ARG A 863 28.07 48.13 -23.77
C ARG A 863 27.02 49.22 -23.98
N GLU A 864 26.70 49.54 -25.21
CA GLU A 864 25.70 50.56 -25.53
C GLU A 864 24.29 50.11 -25.15
N ALA A 865 23.98 48.83 -25.34
CA ALA A 865 22.70 48.26 -24.91
C ALA A 865 22.51 48.39 -23.38
N LEU A 866 23.56 48.11 -22.60
CA LEU A 866 23.54 48.30 -21.15
C LEU A 866 23.39 49.78 -20.75
N LEU A 867 24.08 50.70 -21.44
CA LEU A 867 23.94 52.14 -21.19
C LEU A 867 22.53 52.65 -21.51
N LEU A 868 21.94 52.17 -22.61
CA LEU A 868 20.59 52.54 -23.02
C LEU A 868 19.56 52.01 -22.01
N ALA A 869 19.64 50.74 -21.62
CA ALA A 869 18.79 50.16 -20.58
C ALA A 869 18.88 50.96 -19.27
N ASN A 870 20.10 51.26 -18.80
CA ASN A 870 20.29 52.07 -17.59
C ASN A 870 19.71 53.49 -17.67
N SER A 871 19.46 54.02 -18.88
CA SER A 871 18.88 55.35 -19.10
C SER A 871 17.36 55.36 -19.21
N GLN A 872 16.74 54.18 -19.39
CA GLN A 872 15.29 54.02 -19.55
C GLN A 872 14.63 53.73 -18.19
N PRO A 873 13.42 54.28 -17.94
CA PRO A 873 12.67 53.98 -16.72
C PRO A 873 11.90 52.66 -16.83
N GLY A 874 12.03 51.81 -15.82
CA GLY A 874 11.36 50.50 -15.76
C GLY A 874 12.28 49.34 -16.19
N PRO A 875 11.79 48.09 -16.16
CA PRO A 875 12.59 46.94 -16.55
C PRO A 875 12.77 46.87 -18.07
N ASP A 876 14.00 46.67 -18.52
CA ASP A 876 14.36 46.58 -19.94
C ASP A 876 14.73 45.16 -20.37
N ARG A 877 14.87 44.96 -21.69
CA ARG A 877 15.25 43.68 -22.28
C ARG A 877 16.35 43.88 -23.33
N ILE A 878 17.44 43.13 -23.19
CA ILE A 878 18.52 43.01 -24.17
C ILE A 878 18.39 41.67 -24.90
N ARG A 879 18.34 41.74 -26.22
CA ARG A 879 18.33 40.59 -27.15
C ARG A 879 19.53 40.66 -28.09
N PHE A 880 19.95 39.54 -28.64
CA PHE A 880 21.08 39.43 -29.56
C PHE A 880 20.61 39.09 -30.98
N GLN A 881 21.12 39.84 -31.97
CA GLN A 881 20.86 39.66 -33.40
C GLN A 881 22.13 39.92 -34.22
N ILE A 882 23.26 39.39 -33.78
CA ILE A 882 24.56 39.58 -34.42
C ILE A 882 24.59 38.82 -35.77
N PRO A 883 24.89 39.49 -36.90
CA PRO A 883 25.00 38.83 -38.19
C PRO A 883 26.16 37.82 -38.23
N GLY A 884 25.97 36.67 -38.89
CA GLY A 884 27.00 35.63 -39.01
C GLY A 884 26.48 34.19 -39.04
N GLY A 885 25.16 33.98 -38.92
CA GLY A 885 24.54 32.65 -38.96
C GLY A 885 24.78 31.86 -37.67
N ALA A 886 24.89 30.53 -37.78
CA ALA A 886 25.05 29.62 -36.62
C ALA A 886 26.48 29.57 -36.05
N ALA A 887 27.27 30.65 -36.16
CA ALA A 887 28.60 30.72 -35.56
C ALA A 887 28.51 31.25 -34.12
N THR A 888 29.48 30.90 -33.27
CA THR A 888 29.60 31.51 -31.93
C THR A 888 30.13 32.94 -32.06
N HIS A 889 29.46 33.88 -31.42
CA HIS A 889 29.80 35.29 -31.36
C HIS A 889 30.49 35.61 -30.02
N VAL A 890 31.76 36.01 -30.12
CA VAL A 890 32.61 36.29 -28.96
C VAL A 890 32.61 37.78 -28.69
N ILE A 891 32.02 38.20 -27.58
CA ILE A 891 32.06 39.57 -27.07
C ILE A 891 33.25 39.67 -26.12
N GLN A 892 34.27 40.43 -26.52
CA GLN A 892 35.46 40.66 -25.72
C GLN A 892 35.51 42.14 -25.27
N PRO A 893 35.07 42.45 -24.04
CA PRO A 893 35.09 43.83 -23.56
C PRO A 893 36.50 44.39 -23.49
N VAL A 894 36.69 45.63 -23.96
CA VAL A 894 37.99 46.35 -23.92
C VAL A 894 38.22 47.08 -22.59
N ALA A 895 37.15 47.25 -21.80
CA ALA A 895 37.14 47.76 -20.42
C ALA A 895 35.96 47.14 -19.66
N LEU A 896 35.87 47.33 -18.34
CA LEU A 896 34.72 46.88 -17.56
C LEU A 896 33.40 47.35 -18.20
N LEU A 897 32.44 46.45 -18.36
CA LEU A 897 31.10 46.79 -18.87
C LEU A 897 30.37 47.67 -17.84
N PRO A 898 29.49 48.61 -18.29
CA PRO A 898 28.69 49.43 -17.39
C PRO A 898 27.91 48.58 -16.40
N SER A 899 27.80 49.03 -15.15
CA SER A 899 27.02 48.34 -14.14
C SER A 899 25.53 48.44 -14.46
N ILE A 900 24.75 47.37 -14.28
CA ILE A 900 23.30 47.34 -14.49
C ILE A 900 22.62 48.05 -13.33
N THR A 901 21.85 49.12 -13.59
CA THR A 901 21.25 49.99 -12.56
C THR A 901 19.72 49.98 -12.50
N GLY A 902 19.04 49.33 -13.45
CA GLY A 902 17.59 49.08 -13.43
C GLY A 902 17.28 47.62 -13.69
N GLY A 903 16.00 47.24 -13.59
CA GLY A 903 15.54 45.89 -13.94
C GLY A 903 15.90 45.52 -15.37
N LEU A 904 16.40 44.32 -15.60
CA LEU A 904 16.96 43.96 -16.91
C LEU A 904 16.88 42.46 -17.19
N SER A 905 16.41 42.06 -18.37
CA SER A 905 16.63 40.72 -18.92
C SER A 905 17.70 40.76 -20.01
N ILE A 906 18.65 39.81 -19.97
CA ILE A 906 19.64 39.59 -21.03
C ILE A 906 19.46 38.17 -21.57
N GLU A 907 19.04 38.05 -22.83
CA GLU A 907 18.61 36.76 -23.40
C GLU A 907 19.49 36.32 -24.57
N GLY A 908 20.53 35.53 -24.28
CA GLY A 908 21.43 34.97 -25.29
C GLY A 908 20.76 33.97 -26.25
N TYR A 909 19.65 33.34 -25.84
CA TYR A 909 18.86 32.44 -26.70
C TYR A 909 18.17 33.14 -27.87
N THR A 910 18.06 34.48 -27.83
CA THR A 910 17.50 35.25 -28.95
C THR A 910 18.42 35.30 -30.17
N GLN A 911 19.71 34.99 -30.00
CA GLN A 911 20.64 34.86 -31.12
C GLN A 911 20.28 33.66 -31.99
N ALA A 912 20.22 33.87 -33.31
CA ALA A 912 19.87 32.82 -34.25
C ALA A 912 20.82 31.61 -34.16
N GLY A 913 20.23 30.41 -34.04
CA GLY A 913 20.97 29.16 -33.91
C GLY A 913 21.38 28.79 -32.48
N SER A 914 20.96 29.55 -31.48
CA SER A 914 20.96 29.11 -30.08
C SER A 914 19.80 28.14 -29.81
N LEU A 915 20.00 27.17 -28.92
CA LEU A 915 18.97 26.21 -28.48
C LEU A 915 19.09 25.97 -26.97
N PRO A 916 17.98 25.97 -26.21
CA PRO A 916 18.02 25.65 -24.79
C PRO A 916 18.37 24.18 -24.53
N ASN A 917 18.79 23.88 -23.31
CA ASN A 917 19.04 22.51 -22.88
C ASN A 917 17.73 21.69 -22.90
N ALA A 918 17.79 20.50 -23.46
CA ALA A 918 16.73 19.50 -23.48
C ALA A 918 17.13 18.21 -22.75
N SER A 919 18.39 18.09 -22.32
CA SER A 919 18.89 16.91 -21.61
C SER A 919 18.54 16.91 -20.12
N SER A 920 17.99 15.79 -19.63
CA SER A 920 17.69 15.58 -18.21
C SER A 920 18.90 15.21 -17.36
N GLU A 921 19.91 14.59 -17.97
CA GLU A 921 21.12 14.08 -17.28
C GLU A 921 22.39 14.86 -17.63
N GLY A 922 22.37 15.70 -18.67
CA GLY A 922 23.53 16.46 -19.15
C GLY A 922 23.22 17.93 -19.42
N PHE A 923 24.05 18.57 -20.24
CA PHE A 923 23.87 19.95 -20.73
C PHE A 923 24.14 19.99 -22.23
N ASP A 924 23.08 20.00 -23.04
CA ASP A 924 23.12 20.00 -24.50
C ASP A 924 22.69 21.33 -25.13
N ALA A 925 22.63 22.41 -24.33
CA ALA A 925 22.31 23.74 -24.82
C ALA A 925 23.33 24.20 -25.89
N VAL A 926 22.82 24.81 -26.95
CA VAL A 926 23.65 25.44 -27.99
C VAL A 926 23.70 26.94 -27.68
N LEU A 927 24.81 27.40 -27.12
CA LEU A 927 25.02 28.81 -26.77
C LEU A 927 25.78 29.53 -27.89
N ARG A 928 25.21 30.62 -28.43
CA ARG A 928 25.87 31.40 -29.50
C ARG A 928 26.53 32.69 -29.03
N ILE A 929 26.25 33.13 -27.80
CA ILE A 929 26.84 34.35 -27.24
C ILE A 929 27.85 33.97 -26.17
N GLU A 930 29.10 34.41 -26.35
CA GLU A 930 30.18 34.14 -25.41
C GLU A 930 30.84 35.44 -24.93
N LEU A 931 30.82 35.70 -23.62
CA LEU A 931 31.45 36.87 -22.99
C LEU A 931 32.86 36.54 -22.48
N ARG A 932 33.87 37.29 -22.95
CA ARG A 932 35.31 37.09 -22.66
C ARG A 932 36.02 38.32 -22.09
N PRO A 933 35.88 38.64 -20.80
CA PRO A 933 36.52 39.80 -20.15
C PRO A 933 38.01 39.54 -19.80
N VAL A 934 38.85 39.34 -20.83
CA VAL A 934 40.29 39.02 -20.66
C VAL A 934 41.04 40.11 -19.90
N GLY A 935 41.56 39.76 -18.71
CA GLY A 935 42.34 40.68 -17.87
C GLY A 935 41.50 41.70 -17.09
N LEU A 936 40.17 41.58 -17.11
CA LEU A 936 39.25 42.42 -16.34
C LEU A 936 38.78 41.69 -15.07
N SER A 937 38.52 42.47 -14.02
CA SER A 937 38.15 41.96 -12.70
C SER A 937 36.74 41.38 -12.64
N ASN A 938 35.84 41.78 -13.53
CA ASN A 938 34.45 41.32 -13.53
C ASN A 938 33.92 41.24 -14.97
N GLY A 939 32.95 40.36 -15.21
CA GLY A 939 32.17 40.33 -16.45
C GLY A 939 31.02 41.34 -16.41
N LEU A 940 29.90 40.93 -15.82
CA LEU A 940 28.71 41.75 -15.60
C LEU A 940 28.62 42.17 -14.13
N ARG A 941 28.29 43.44 -13.91
CA ARG A 941 28.19 44.07 -12.59
C ARG A 941 26.77 44.54 -12.37
N ILE A 942 26.17 44.17 -11.24
CA ILE A 942 24.75 44.43 -10.95
C ILE A 942 24.64 45.34 -9.72
N CYS A 943 23.96 46.46 -9.91
CA CYS A 943 23.78 47.51 -8.91
C CYS A 943 22.37 48.11 -9.00
N THR A 944 21.35 47.28 -8.79
CA THR A 944 19.93 47.67 -8.84
C THR A 944 19.10 46.89 -7.83
N THR A 945 18.01 47.47 -7.32
CA THR A 945 17.01 46.79 -6.48
C THR A 945 15.99 45.97 -7.27
N ASP A 946 15.97 46.13 -8.59
CA ASP A 946 15.03 45.43 -9.47
C ASP A 946 15.58 44.05 -9.85
N LEU A 947 14.69 43.19 -10.38
CA LEU A 947 15.09 41.87 -10.87
C LEU A 947 15.98 42.00 -12.11
N VAL A 948 17.11 41.30 -12.08
CA VAL A 948 17.97 41.09 -13.25
C VAL A 948 17.96 39.61 -13.63
N ASP A 949 17.49 39.27 -14.83
CA ASP A 949 17.43 37.89 -15.36
C ASP A 949 18.42 37.70 -16.51
N LEU A 950 19.18 36.60 -16.49
CA LEU A 950 20.17 36.27 -17.50
C LEU A 950 19.97 34.85 -18.00
N SER A 951 19.89 34.69 -19.33
CA SER A 951 19.78 33.37 -19.95
C SER A 951 20.62 33.18 -21.20
N GLY A 952 21.02 31.93 -21.48
CA GLY A 952 21.54 31.50 -22.77
C GLY A 952 22.91 32.09 -23.17
N MET A 953 23.76 32.41 -22.21
CA MET A 953 25.11 32.96 -22.45
C MET A 953 26.22 32.05 -21.90
N ALA A 954 27.35 32.04 -22.61
CA ALA A 954 28.59 31.42 -22.14
C ALA A 954 29.55 32.48 -21.58
N PHE A 955 30.16 32.18 -20.42
CA PHE A 955 31.05 33.08 -19.68
C PHE A 955 32.40 32.39 -19.49
N VAL A 956 33.46 32.96 -20.08
CA VAL A 956 34.81 32.40 -19.95
C VAL A 956 35.87 33.46 -19.74
N THR A 957 36.97 33.09 -19.09
CA THR A 957 38.16 33.92 -18.83
C THR A 957 37.86 35.21 -18.05
N GLY A 958 38.43 35.35 -16.85
CA GLY A 958 38.31 36.57 -16.05
C GLY A 958 39.21 36.51 -14.82
N THR A 959 39.64 37.65 -14.28
CA THR A 959 40.47 37.70 -13.06
C THR A 959 39.65 37.82 -11.77
N GLY A 960 38.34 38.03 -11.88
CA GLY A 960 37.36 37.96 -10.78
C GLY A 960 35.99 37.47 -11.27
N PRO A 961 34.87 37.72 -10.55
CA PRO A 961 33.59 37.08 -10.82
C PRO A 961 32.99 37.43 -12.19
N MET A 962 32.46 36.44 -12.90
CA MET A 962 31.79 36.68 -14.19
C MET A 962 30.49 37.46 -14.03
N ILE A 963 29.74 37.20 -12.95
CA ILE A 963 28.59 37.99 -12.52
C ILE A 963 28.83 38.39 -11.06
N ALA A 964 28.79 39.67 -10.75
CA ALA A 964 28.94 40.19 -9.39
C ALA A 964 27.81 41.16 -9.03
N THR A 965 27.12 40.90 -7.93
CA THR A 965 26.17 41.84 -7.33
C THR A 965 26.89 42.79 -6.35
N GLN A 966 26.22 43.88 -5.98
CA GLN A 966 26.73 45.00 -5.16
C GLN A 966 28.01 45.68 -5.65
N THR A 967 28.42 45.47 -6.91
CA THR A 967 29.63 46.07 -7.46
C THR A 967 29.26 47.14 -8.49
N ASN A 968 29.75 48.38 -8.34
CA ASN A 968 29.66 49.40 -9.39
C ASN A 968 31.04 49.93 -9.81
N GLU A 969 31.12 50.98 -10.64
CA GLU A 969 32.36 51.65 -11.07
C GLU A 969 33.18 52.21 -9.91
N ALA A 970 32.53 52.56 -8.80
CA ALA A 970 33.16 53.09 -7.58
C ALA A 970 33.37 52.04 -6.48
N GLY A 971 33.00 50.77 -6.72
CA GLY A 971 33.08 49.69 -5.74
C GLY A 971 32.05 49.75 -4.60
N ASN A 972 31.03 50.60 -4.67
CA ASN A 972 30.02 50.78 -3.62
C ASN A 972 28.60 50.82 -4.20
N CYS A 973 27.81 49.77 -4.01
CA CYS A 973 26.38 49.75 -4.32
C CYS A 973 25.55 49.43 -3.06
N ALA A 974 24.46 50.15 -2.81
CA ALA A 974 23.58 49.89 -1.68
C ALA A 974 22.37 49.06 -2.12
N LEU A 975 22.14 47.93 -1.44
CA LEU A 975 21.00 46.98 -1.54
C LEU A 975 20.60 46.61 -2.98
N VAL A 976 20.85 45.35 -3.37
CA VAL A 976 20.55 44.83 -4.70
C VAL A 976 19.32 43.92 -4.63
N GLY A 977 18.53 43.91 -5.69
CA GLY A 977 17.31 43.13 -5.85
C GLY A 977 17.58 41.66 -6.10
N SER A 978 16.65 40.96 -6.74
CA SER A 978 16.84 39.56 -7.11
C SER A 978 17.68 39.41 -8.39
N LEU A 979 18.59 38.44 -8.41
CA LEU A 979 19.34 38.01 -9.59
C LEU A 979 18.87 36.62 -10.00
N ARG A 980 18.52 36.43 -11.26
CA ARG A 980 18.20 35.12 -11.83
C ARG A 980 19.18 34.77 -12.96
N VAL A 981 19.73 33.56 -12.92
CA VAL A 981 20.69 33.06 -13.91
C VAL A 981 20.28 31.65 -14.33
N ARG A 982 19.95 31.45 -15.60
CA ARG A 982 19.37 30.20 -16.12
C ARG A 982 19.94 29.83 -17.49
N GLY A 983 20.11 28.55 -17.79
CA GLY A 983 20.57 28.08 -19.10
C GLY A 983 21.93 28.64 -19.54
N CYS A 984 22.77 29.05 -18.59
CA CYS A 984 24.08 29.66 -18.85
C CYS A 984 25.22 28.66 -18.61
N GLN A 985 26.36 28.92 -19.23
CA GLN A 985 27.56 28.10 -19.10
C GLN A 985 28.75 28.93 -18.60
N PHE A 986 29.49 28.40 -17.63
CA PHE A 986 30.66 29.06 -17.03
C PHE A 986 31.89 28.17 -17.09
N GLY A 987 33.02 28.76 -17.48
CA GLY A 987 34.33 28.12 -17.46
C GLY A 987 34.60 27.07 -18.56
N ILE A 988 33.69 26.98 -19.52
CA ILE A 988 33.81 26.24 -20.78
C ILE A 988 33.37 27.16 -21.91
N ARG A 989 34.10 27.16 -23.02
CA ARG A 989 33.74 27.94 -24.20
C ARG A 989 32.47 27.38 -24.84
N ALA A 990 31.77 28.21 -25.60
CA ALA A 990 30.56 27.77 -26.30
C ALA A 990 30.83 26.71 -27.39
N ASP A 991 32.11 26.48 -27.76
CA ASP A 991 32.55 25.38 -28.63
C ASP A 991 32.91 24.09 -27.88
N GLY A 992 32.71 24.04 -26.57
CA GLY A 992 33.03 22.91 -25.69
C GLY A 992 34.48 22.88 -25.19
N SER A 993 35.37 23.78 -25.65
CA SER A 993 36.76 23.78 -25.19
C SER A 993 36.92 24.40 -23.78
N SER A 994 37.81 23.81 -22.97
CA SER A 994 38.01 24.21 -21.57
C SER A 994 38.58 25.62 -21.41
N SER A 995 38.02 26.45 -20.51
CA SER A 995 38.53 27.81 -20.27
C SER A 995 38.15 28.34 -18.89
N ALA A 996 39.08 28.40 -17.94
CA ALA A 996 38.77 28.73 -16.53
C ALA A 996 38.18 30.15 -16.31
N VAL A 997 37.38 30.26 -15.24
CA VAL A 997 36.89 31.52 -14.65
C VAL A 997 37.35 31.61 -13.20
N ALA A 998 37.50 32.82 -12.65
CA ALA A 998 37.86 32.97 -11.24
C ALA A 998 36.71 32.53 -10.32
N ASN A 999 35.60 33.27 -10.37
CA ASN A 999 34.31 32.88 -9.78
C ASN A 999 33.23 33.00 -10.87
N ALA A 1000 32.22 32.15 -10.89
CA ALA A 1000 31.13 32.31 -11.87
C ALA A 1000 30.14 33.38 -11.41
N ILE A 1001 29.56 33.22 -10.22
CA ILE A 1001 28.58 34.14 -9.63
C ILE A 1001 29.02 34.52 -8.21
N LEU A 1002 29.06 35.82 -7.95
CA LEU A 1002 29.16 36.39 -6.61
C LEU A 1002 27.87 37.14 -6.30
N ALA A 1003 27.01 36.53 -5.49
CA ALA A 1003 25.79 37.11 -4.95
C ALA A 1003 26.06 37.67 -3.55
N SER A 1004 26.45 38.94 -3.50
CA SER A 1004 26.64 39.70 -2.27
C SER A 1004 25.57 40.77 -2.27
N GLY A 1005 24.54 40.64 -1.43
CA GLY A 1005 23.55 41.70 -1.30
C GLY A 1005 22.23 41.60 -2.04
N SER A 1006 21.90 40.42 -2.53
CA SER A 1006 20.82 40.15 -3.49
C SER A 1006 20.38 38.70 -3.34
N THR A 1007 19.08 38.41 -3.44
CA THR A 1007 18.63 37.01 -3.59
C THR A 1007 19.03 36.47 -4.96
N LEU A 1008 19.66 35.31 -4.99
CA LEU A 1008 20.05 34.62 -6.23
C LEU A 1008 19.08 33.47 -6.52
N THR A 1009 18.64 33.34 -7.76
CA THR A 1009 18.05 32.11 -8.31
C THR A 1009 18.97 31.60 -9.42
N ALA A 1010 19.75 30.56 -9.15
CA ALA A 1010 20.58 29.89 -10.15
C ALA A 1010 19.92 28.57 -10.58
N GLY A 1011 19.49 28.51 -11.84
CA GLY A 1011 18.75 27.39 -12.42
C GLY A 1011 17.24 27.50 -12.20
N GLY A 1012 16.51 26.42 -12.42
CA GLY A 1012 15.04 26.41 -12.44
C GLY A 1012 14.43 25.03 -12.70
N PRO A 1013 13.11 24.87 -12.57
CA PRO A 1013 12.44 23.57 -12.68
C PRO A 1013 12.45 22.97 -14.08
N ALA A 1014 12.54 23.80 -15.14
CA ALA A 1014 12.64 23.31 -16.50
C ALA A 1014 14.06 22.84 -16.87
N LEU A 1015 14.15 21.87 -17.77
CA LEU A 1015 15.44 21.42 -18.34
C LEU A 1015 16.22 22.57 -18.99
N ALA A 1016 15.52 23.53 -19.61
CA ALA A 1016 16.11 24.70 -20.25
C ALA A 1016 16.86 25.63 -19.29
N ASP A 1017 16.52 25.60 -18.00
CA ASP A 1017 17.06 26.51 -16.99
C ASP A 1017 18.37 26.03 -16.38
N ARG A 1018 18.73 24.77 -16.58
CA ARG A 1018 19.96 24.17 -16.05
C ARG A 1018 21.17 25.00 -16.43
N ASN A 1019 21.98 25.42 -15.46
CA ASN A 1019 23.29 26.02 -15.76
C ASN A 1019 24.39 24.96 -15.69
N LEU A 1020 25.51 25.24 -16.36
CA LEU A 1020 26.73 24.45 -16.28
C LEU A 1020 27.89 25.27 -15.71
N PHE A 1021 28.47 24.81 -14.60
CA PHE A 1021 29.58 25.44 -13.91
C PHE A 1021 30.80 24.53 -13.86
N ALA A 1022 31.87 24.88 -14.58
CA ALA A 1022 33.08 24.08 -14.58
C ALA A 1022 34.35 24.94 -14.51
N ARG A 1023 35.47 24.35 -14.04
CA ARG A 1023 36.80 24.99 -14.01
C ARG A 1023 36.87 26.37 -13.34
N SER A 1024 36.04 26.61 -12.33
CA SER A 1024 36.17 27.80 -11.47
C SER A 1024 37.41 27.65 -10.60
N THR A 1025 38.36 28.58 -10.68
CA THR A 1025 39.59 28.52 -9.86
C THR A 1025 39.38 28.97 -8.42
N GLY A 1026 38.28 29.68 -8.15
CA GLY A 1026 37.73 29.98 -6.83
C GLY A 1026 36.40 29.25 -6.61
N THR A 1027 35.33 29.96 -6.31
CA THR A 1027 33.99 29.39 -6.10
C THR A 1027 33.13 29.58 -7.34
N ALA A 1028 32.44 28.55 -7.81
CA ALA A 1028 31.46 28.71 -8.88
C ALA A 1028 30.33 29.65 -8.45
N VAL A 1029 29.58 29.32 -7.40
CA VAL A 1029 28.49 30.16 -6.87
C VAL A 1029 28.79 30.54 -5.42
N ARG A 1030 29.06 31.82 -5.17
CA ARG A 1030 29.27 32.35 -3.82
C ARG A 1030 28.09 33.24 -3.42
N ILE A 1031 27.44 32.90 -2.31
CA ILE A 1031 26.28 33.61 -1.73
C ILE A 1031 26.73 34.16 -0.38
N GLU A 1032 26.71 35.48 -0.22
CA GLU A 1032 27.22 36.09 1.00
C GLU A 1032 26.34 37.22 1.55
N GLY A 1033 26.27 37.26 2.88
CA GLY A 1033 25.56 38.26 3.67
C GLY A 1033 24.05 38.06 3.74
N SER A 1034 23.44 38.59 4.81
CA SER A 1034 22.02 38.39 5.14
C SER A 1034 21.03 38.98 4.13
N SER A 1035 21.51 39.85 3.23
CA SER A 1035 20.69 40.39 2.13
C SER A 1035 20.53 39.40 0.98
N SER A 1036 21.23 38.26 1.04
CA SER A 1036 21.12 37.15 0.08
C SER A 1036 20.28 35.99 0.64
N ASN A 1037 19.59 36.21 1.77
CA ASN A 1037 18.72 35.21 2.39
C ASN A 1037 17.58 34.78 1.47
N GLY A 1038 17.25 33.49 1.42
CA GLY A 1038 16.20 32.99 0.52
C GLY A 1038 16.67 32.73 -0.91
N SER A 1039 17.99 32.72 -1.16
CA SER A 1039 18.55 32.34 -2.47
C SER A 1039 18.25 30.87 -2.80
N VAL A 1040 18.14 30.54 -4.09
CA VAL A 1040 17.84 29.20 -4.59
C VAL A 1040 18.88 28.79 -5.64
N VAL A 1041 19.46 27.61 -5.50
CA VAL A 1041 20.36 26.99 -6.47
C VAL A 1041 19.83 25.59 -6.78
N GLN A 1042 19.27 25.38 -7.97
CA GLN A 1042 18.56 24.14 -8.32
C GLN A 1042 18.77 23.73 -9.79
N ASN A 1043 18.71 22.43 -10.06
CA ASN A 1043 18.83 21.85 -11.41
C ASN A 1043 20.11 22.25 -12.17
N ASN A 1044 21.25 22.45 -11.50
CA ASN A 1044 22.52 22.83 -12.15
C ASN A 1044 23.51 21.67 -12.19
N LEU A 1045 24.47 21.75 -13.12
CA LEU A 1045 25.62 20.85 -13.21
C LEU A 1045 26.90 21.56 -12.78
N PHE A 1046 27.64 20.92 -11.89
CA PHE A 1046 28.92 21.41 -11.37
C PHE A 1046 30.04 20.41 -11.64
N GLY A 1047 31.19 20.90 -12.08
CA GLY A 1047 32.43 20.13 -12.16
C GLY A 1047 32.55 19.17 -13.37
N ARG A 1048 31.64 19.25 -14.35
CA ARG A 1048 31.70 18.51 -15.62
C ARG A 1048 31.34 19.39 -16.82
N ASP A 1049 31.69 18.93 -18.01
CA ASP A 1049 31.20 19.50 -19.28
C ASP A 1049 29.95 18.78 -19.82
N GLY A 1050 29.38 19.32 -20.90
CA GLY A 1050 28.16 18.77 -21.54
C GLY A 1050 28.32 17.35 -22.10
N ASP A 1051 29.57 16.93 -22.37
CA ASP A 1051 29.92 15.57 -22.82
C ASP A 1051 30.23 14.62 -21.64
N GLY A 1052 30.11 15.11 -20.40
CA GLY A 1052 30.29 14.35 -19.17
C GLY A 1052 31.75 14.18 -18.71
N LEU A 1053 32.71 14.86 -19.33
CA LEU A 1053 34.12 14.86 -18.92
C LEU A 1053 34.34 15.69 -17.65
N SER A 1054 35.31 15.28 -16.85
CA SER A 1054 35.66 15.91 -15.56
C SER A 1054 36.33 17.28 -15.75
N HIS A 1055 35.75 18.31 -15.13
CA HIS A 1055 36.29 19.67 -15.08
C HIS A 1055 35.97 20.34 -13.72
N PRO A 1056 36.53 19.82 -12.62
CA PRO A 1056 36.14 20.21 -11.27
C PRO A 1056 36.38 21.70 -11.00
N ASN A 1057 35.52 22.29 -10.16
CA ASN A 1057 35.73 23.61 -9.59
C ASN A 1057 36.61 23.49 -8.33
N ALA A 1058 37.22 24.60 -7.89
CA ALA A 1058 37.91 24.59 -6.60
C ALA A 1058 36.90 24.53 -5.44
N ARG A 1059 35.76 25.22 -5.56
CA ARG A 1059 34.54 25.03 -4.75
C ARG A 1059 33.31 25.23 -5.63
N ASP A 1060 32.24 24.46 -5.42
CA ASP A 1060 31.01 24.62 -6.20
C ASP A 1060 30.11 25.71 -5.61
N ILE A 1061 29.64 25.55 -4.39
CA ILE A 1061 28.78 26.52 -3.69
C ILE A 1061 29.40 26.91 -2.34
N ASP A 1062 29.41 28.20 -2.04
CA ASP A 1062 29.94 28.79 -0.82
C ASP A 1062 28.92 29.78 -0.23
N ILE A 1063 28.29 29.41 0.88
CA ILE A 1063 27.26 30.18 1.59
C ILE A 1063 27.89 30.78 2.84
N VAL A 1064 27.92 32.11 2.93
CA VAL A 1064 28.61 32.82 4.02
C VAL A 1064 27.70 33.87 4.66
N ASN A 1065 27.31 33.67 5.91
CA ASN A 1065 26.38 34.57 6.64
C ASN A 1065 25.05 34.82 5.89
N ALA A 1066 24.52 33.81 5.21
CA ALA A 1066 23.24 33.86 4.51
C ALA A 1066 22.36 32.67 4.93
N SER A 1067 21.10 32.95 5.21
CA SER A 1067 20.11 32.00 5.73
C SER A 1067 19.02 31.67 4.71
N GLN A 1068 18.28 30.59 4.95
CA GLN A 1068 17.14 30.19 4.13
C GLN A 1068 17.50 29.94 2.66
N VAL A 1069 18.77 29.65 2.36
CA VAL A 1069 19.21 29.28 1.02
C VAL A 1069 18.77 27.85 0.73
N THR A 1070 18.12 27.64 -0.41
CA THR A 1070 17.73 26.31 -0.90
C THR A 1070 18.71 25.86 -1.97
N VAL A 1071 19.37 24.73 -1.75
CA VAL A 1071 20.24 24.06 -2.73
C VAL A 1071 19.62 22.70 -3.02
N GLY A 1072 19.08 22.52 -4.21
CA GLY A 1072 18.45 21.27 -4.66
C GLY A 1072 16.94 21.19 -4.40
N GLY A 1073 16.41 19.97 -4.50
CA GLY A 1073 15.00 19.63 -4.36
C GLY A 1073 14.69 18.26 -5.00
N ASP A 1074 13.46 17.77 -4.89
CA ASP A 1074 13.08 16.47 -5.45
C ASP A 1074 13.00 16.50 -7.00
N GLY A 1075 13.20 15.33 -7.63
CA GLY A 1075 13.09 15.17 -9.08
C GLY A 1075 14.13 15.97 -9.86
N LEU A 1076 13.67 16.84 -10.78
CA LEU A 1076 14.54 17.66 -11.64
C LEU A 1076 15.17 18.86 -10.92
N LEU A 1077 14.75 19.17 -9.68
CA LEU A 1077 15.28 20.30 -8.91
C LEU A 1077 16.68 20.03 -8.32
N GLY A 1078 17.09 18.76 -8.21
CA GLY A 1078 18.40 18.38 -7.69
C GLY A 1078 19.56 18.88 -8.55
N ASN A 1079 20.60 19.46 -7.92
CA ASN A 1079 21.87 19.75 -8.61
C ASN A 1079 22.75 18.49 -8.67
N ALA A 1080 23.66 18.43 -9.65
CA ALA A 1080 24.69 17.40 -9.71
C ALA A 1080 26.09 17.99 -9.55
N PHE A 1081 26.82 17.52 -8.55
CA PHE A 1081 28.16 17.95 -8.18
C PHE A 1081 29.19 16.87 -8.47
N PHE A 1082 30.35 17.27 -9.00
CA PHE A 1082 31.38 16.34 -9.39
C PHE A 1082 32.81 16.83 -9.14
N GLY A 1083 33.58 16.04 -8.39
CA GLY A 1083 35.05 16.13 -8.37
C GLY A 1083 35.66 17.30 -7.59
N SER A 1084 34.84 18.18 -6.99
CA SER A 1084 35.33 19.28 -6.14
C SER A 1084 35.84 18.76 -4.79
N THR A 1085 36.60 19.57 -4.05
CA THR A 1085 37.06 19.17 -2.70
C THR A 1085 35.95 19.27 -1.64
N VAL A 1086 35.11 20.31 -1.75
CA VAL A 1086 33.86 20.53 -1.01
C VAL A 1086 32.86 21.04 -2.03
N ALA A 1087 31.68 20.42 -2.12
CA ALA A 1087 30.65 20.85 -3.06
C ALA A 1087 29.84 22.01 -2.48
N VAL A 1088 29.28 21.84 -1.28
CA VAL A 1088 28.52 22.90 -0.60
C VAL A 1088 29.19 23.19 0.74
N PHE A 1089 29.68 24.42 0.89
CA PHE A 1089 30.30 24.91 2.12
C PHE A 1089 29.40 25.99 2.74
N VAL A 1090 28.98 25.81 3.99
CA VAL A 1090 28.16 26.79 4.73
C VAL A 1090 28.96 27.29 5.92
N SER A 1091 29.05 28.62 6.09
CA SER A 1091 29.85 29.19 7.17
C SER A 1091 29.32 30.53 7.71
N GLY A 1092 29.62 30.78 8.99
CA GLY A 1092 29.42 32.06 9.66
C GLY A 1092 28.13 32.19 10.47
N PRO A 1093 28.09 33.11 11.46
CA PRO A 1093 27.08 33.17 12.54
C PRO A 1093 25.66 33.61 12.13
N GLY A 1094 25.33 33.60 10.84
CA GLY A 1094 24.01 33.92 10.32
C GLY A 1094 23.69 33.12 9.08
N ALA A 1095 24.20 31.90 9.01
CA ALA A 1095 24.00 30.96 7.93
C ALA A 1095 23.06 29.82 8.34
N ASP A 1096 21.93 30.19 8.91
CA ASP A 1096 20.93 29.26 9.47
C ASP A 1096 19.84 28.88 8.46
N PHE A 1097 19.13 27.78 8.70
CA PHE A 1097 17.95 27.38 7.92
C PHE A 1097 18.20 27.09 6.43
N ASN A 1098 19.43 26.74 6.04
CA ASN A 1098 19.75 26.42 4.65
C ASN A 1098 19.40 24.96 4.30
N GLN A 1099 18.55 24.78 3.30
CA GLN A 1099 18.02 23.50 2.85
C GLN A 1099 18.89 22.91 1.74
N LEU A 1100 19.51 21.74 1.93
CA LEU A 1100 20.54 21.19 1.03
C LEU A 1100 20.22 19.80 0.46
N TYR A 1101 18.93 19.43 0.35
CA TYR A 1101 18.51 18.07 0.00
C TYR A 1101 18.26 17.85 -1.50
N GLY A 1102 18.20 16.58 -1.92
CA GLY A 1102 17.85 16.19 -3.30
C GLY A 1102 18.98 16.35 -4.33
N ASN A 1103 20.21 16.63 -3.88
CA ASN A 1103 21.37 16.81 -4.75
C ASN A 1103 22.16 15.50 -4.95
N ARG A 1104 22.85 15.39 -6.09
CA ARG A 1104 23.74 14.27 -6.41
C ARG A 1104 25.19 14.71 -6.26
N PHE A 1105 26.01 13.93 -5.55
CA PHE A 1105 27.42 14.22 -5.29
C PHE A 1105 28.28 13.01 -5.65
N SER A 1106 29.25 13.17 -6.55
CA SER A 1106 30.13 12.06 -6.93
C SER A 1106 31.60 12.47 -7.04
N GLN A 1107 32.49 11.59 -6.59
CA GLN A 1107 33.95 11.68 -6.75
C GLN A 1107 34.61 12.88 -6.05
N HIS A 1108 34.06 13.37 -4.94
CA HIS A 1108 34.69 14.44 -4.16
C HIS A 1108 35.89 13.92 -3.38
N SER A 1109 36.99 14.68 -3.33
CA SER A 1109 38.23 14.26 -2.67
C SER A 1109 38.66 15.27 -1.60
N GLY A 1110 38.78 14.82 -0.34
CA GLY A 1110 39.52 15.54 0.72
C GLY A 1110 38.71 16.21 1.83
N ALA A 1111 37.37 16.30 1.73
CA ALA A 1111 36.46 16.78 2.78
C ALA A 1111 35.03 16.25 2.52
N THR A 1112 34.07 16.50 3.42
CA THR A 1112 32.65 16.14 3.25
C THR A 1112 32.05 16.89 2.06
N ALA A 1113 31.13 16.25 1.32
CA ALA A 1113 30.52 16.89 0.16
C ALA A 1113 29.67 18.11 0.54
N ILE A 1114 29.01 18.03 1.70
CA ILE A 1114 28.40 19.14 2.43
C ILE A 1114 29.19 19.32 3.71
N ASP A 1115 29.59 20.55 4.03
CA ASP A 1115 30.36 20.88 5.23
C ASP A 1115 29.78 22.15 5.89
N LEU A 1116 29.48 22.04 7.18
CA LEU A 1116 28.91 23.09 8.03
C LEU A 1116 29.99 23.58 8.99
N ALA A 1117 30.57 24.75 8.73
CA ALA A 1117 31.76 25.19 9.45
C ALA A 1117 31.55 26.45 10.30
N ASP A 1118 32.19 26.47 11.47
CA ASP A 1118 32.23 27.63 12.37
C ASP A 1118 33.20 28.72 11.88
N GLY A 1119 34.03 28.39 10.89
CA GLY A 1119 35.07 29.24 10.34
C GLY A 1119 35.14 29.24 8.82
N ALA A 1120 36.16 29.92 8.27
CA ALA A 1120 36.36 30.05 6.81
C ALA A 1120 37.01 28.81 6.16
N SER A 1121 37.12 27.69 6.90
CA SER A 1121 37.78 26.46 6.46
C SER A 1121 36.97 25.27 6.94
N PRO A 1122 36.92 24.18 6.16
CA PRO A 1122 36.25 22.96 6.59
C PRO A 1122 36.80 22.43 7.91
N ASP A 1123 35.91 22.10 8.83
CA ASP A 1123 36.19 21.59 10.18
C ASP A 1123 35.61 20.18 10.41
N GLY A 1124 34.83 19.65 9.45
CA GLY A 1124 34.39 18.26 9.42
C GLY A 1124 33.00 18.05 10.01
N ILE A 1125 32.66 16.78 10.25
CA ILE A 1125 31.27 16.37 10.52
C ILE A 1125 30.79 16.83 11.89
N THR A 1126 29.65 17.52 11.90
CA THR A 1126 28.85 17.83 13.08
C THR A 1126 28.29 16.53 13.68
N PRO A 1127 28.71 16.13 14.91
CA PRO A 1127 28.30 14.88 15.53
C PRO A 1127 26.79 14.74 15.72
N ASN A 1128 26.31 13.50 15.94
CA ASN A 1128 24.93 13.24 16.37
C ASN A 1128 24.94 13.02 17.88
N ASP A 1129 24.71 14.08 18.67
CA ASP A 1129 24.67 13.97 20.12
C ASP A 1129 23.34 14.47 20.76
N PRO A 1130 22.93 13.86 21.89
CA PRO A 1130 21.75 14.29 22.63
C PRO A 1130 22.07 15.53 23.48
N ASP A 1131 21.16 16.51 23.45
CA ASP A 1131 21.17 17.81 24.17
C ASP A 1131 21.74 19.04 23.41
N ASP A 1132 21.72 18.99 22.06
CA ASP A 1132 22.13 20.07 21.13
C ASP A 1132 21.80 21.51 21.62
N LEU A 1133 22.88 22.23 21.92
CA LEU A 1133 23.00 23.69 22.11
C LEU A 1133 24.04 24.24 21.12
N ASP A 1134 24.31 23.53 20.02
CA ASP A 1134 25.40 23.83 19.11
C ASP A 1134 25.10 25.12 18.34
N GLU A 1135 26.00 26.08 18.45
CA GLU A 1135 25.92 27.37 17.77
C GLU A 1135 26.85 27.32 16.55
N GLY A 1136 26.32 27.48 15.35
CA GLY A 1136 27.12 27.37 14.13
C GLY A 1136 26.30 27.49 12.85
N ALA A 1137 26.92 27.24 11.70
CA ALA A 1137 26.21 27.19 10.42
C ALA A 1137 25.09 26.14 10.46
N ASN A 1138 23.91 26.48 9.94
CA ASN A 1138 22.71 25.65 10.01
C ASN A 1138 22.35 25.20 11.44
N GLU A 1139 22.58 26.07 12.44
CA GLU A 1139 22.29 25.78 13.85
C GLU A 1139 22.97 24.49 14.35
N GLY A 1140 24.12 24.11 13.77
CA GLY A 1140 24.80 22.87 14.15
C GLY A 1140 23.98 21.61 13.89
N GLN A 1141 23.09 21.62 12.88
CA GLN A 1141 22.14 20.52 12.65
C GLN A 1141 22.81 19.14 12.66
N ASN A 1142 22.42 18.33 13.66
CA ASN A 1142 22.92 16.98 13.86
C ASN A 1142 22.81 16.09 12.60
N THR A 1143 23.91 15.40 12.30
CA THR A 1143 24.00 14.41 11.21
C THR A 1143 23.26 13.13 11.60
N PRO A 1144 22.36 12.54 10.77
CA PRO A 1144 21.68 11.31 11.17
C PRO A 1144 22.65 10.12 11.19
N VAL A 1145 22.35 9.09 11.99
CA VAL A 1145 23.18 7.87 12.08
C VAL A 1145 22.41 6.68 11.53
N LEU A 1146 22.87 6.11 10.42
CA LEU A 1146 22.32 4.88 9.85
C LEU A 1146 22.88 3.67 10.61
N GLN A 1147 22.01 2.86 11.19
CA GLN A 1147 22.40 1.75 12.05
C GLN A 1147 22.31 0.40 11.34
N SER A 1148 21.25 0.19 10.57
CA SER A 1148 21.03 -1.08 9.87
C SER A 1148 20.20 -0.90 8.61
N GLY A 1149 20.37 -1.85 7.68
CA GLY A 1149 19.55 -1.95 6.48
C GLY A 1149 19.28 -3.41 6.17
N SER A 1150 18.05 -3.74 5.78
CA SER A 1150 17.68 -5.09 5.32
C SER A 1150 16.88 -5.02 4.03
N VAL A 1151 17.10 -5.99 3.13
CA VAL A 1151 16.30 -6.11 1.90
C VAL A 1151 14.95 -6.72 2.26
N THR A 1152 13.84 -6.04 1.96
CA THR A 1152 12.48 -6.51 2.27
C THR A 1152 11.72 -7.03 1.04
N ALA A 1153 12.14 -6.61 -0.16
CA ALA A 1153 11.66 -7.10 -1.45
C ALA A 1153 12.73 -6.87 -2.54
N PRO A 1154 12.61 -7.43 -3.76
CA PRO A 1154 13.49 -7.06 -4.87
C PRO A 1154 13.49 -5.55 -5.07
N ASP A 1155 14.67 -4.93 -4.98
CA ASP A 1155 14.91 -3.49 -5.08
C ASP A 1155 14.28 -2.63 -3.96
N THR A 1156 13.84 -3.23 -2.85
CA THR A 1156 13.35 -2.50 -1.65
C THR A 1156 14.24 -2.76 -0.43
N ILE A 1157 14.70 -1.70 0.24
CA ILE A 1157 15.50 -1.77 1.46
C ILE A 1157 14.78 -1.08 2.61
N GLN A 1158 14.63 -1.76 3.73
CA GLN A 1158 14.28 -1.15 5.01
C GLN A 1158 15.54 -0.61 5.68
N LEU A 1159 15.58 0.68 5.97
CA LEU A 1159 16.67 1.33 6.68
C LEU A 1159 16.20 1.73 8.08
N ALA A 1160 17.04 1.50 9.08
CA ALA A 1160 16.82 1.99 10.43
C ALA A 1160 18.03 2.79 10.92
N GLY A 1161 17.75 3.85 11.65
CA GLY A 1161 18.75 4.76 12.17
C GLY A 1161 18.24 5.62 13.32
N MET A 1162 19.09 6.53 13.77
CA MET A 1162 18.79 7.49 14.83
C MET A 1162 18.98 8.91 14.29
N VAL A 1163 18.14 9.82 14.77
CA VAL A 1163 18.35 11.26 14.64
C VAL A 1163 18.18 11.87 16.02
N ASP A 1164 19.17 12.63 16.46
CA ASP A 1164 19.07 13.44 17.67
C ASP A 1164 18.71 14.89 17.29
N VAL A 1165 17.82 15.52 18.05
CA VAL A 1165 17.31 16.87 17.79
C VAL A 1165 17.23 17.68 19.10
N PRO A 1166 17.14 19.03 19.03
CA PRO A 1166 17.12 19.87 20.23
C PRO A 1166 16.04 19.49 21.25
N SER A 1167 16.37 19.61 22.54
CA SER A 1167 15.47 19.29 23.65
C SER A 1167 14.24 20.22 23.72
N GLY A 1168 13.08 19.71 24.18
CA GLY A 1168 11.87 20.53 24.41
C GLY A 1168 10.74 20.41 23.38
N ILE A 1169 10.78 19.40 22.50
CA ILE A 1169 9.68 19.07 21.58
C ILE A 1169 8.44 18.65 22.40
N SER A 1170 7.37 19.45 22.35
CA SER A 1170 6.12 19.22 23.09
C SER A 1170 5.02 18.55 22.26
N ALA A 1171 5.20 18.48 20.95
CA ALA A 1171 4.34 17.81 19.99
C ALA A 1171 5.18 17.30 18.81
N PRO A 1172 4.79 16.19 18.13
CA PRO A 1172 5.55 15.64 17.01
C PRO A 1172 5.79 16.67 15.91
N VAL A 1173 7.03 16.80 15.43
CA VAL A 1173 7.40 17.69 14.32
C VAL A 1173 8.09 16.89 13.22
N ASN A 1174 7.76 17.17 11.96
CA ASN A 1174 8.25 16.40 10.82
C ASN A 1174 9.63 16.89 10.37
N TYR A 1175 10.65 16.06 10.54
CA TYR A 1175 11.97 16.22 9.95
C TYR A 1175 12.03 15.48 8.61
N ARG A 1176 12.75 16.03 7.63
CA ARG A 1176 12.94 15.35 6.34
C ARG A 1176 14.23 14.55 6.35
N LEU A 1177 14.14 13.24 6.17
CA LEU A 1177 15.29 12.36 5.94
C LEU A 1177 15.44 12.12 4.45
N ALA A 1178 16.56 12.55 3.87
CA ALA A 1178 16.91 12.37 2.47
C ALA A 1178 17.97 11.28 2.34
N PHE A 1179 17.76 10.31 1.45
CA PHE A 1179 18.61 9.12 1.32
C PHE A 1179 19.31 9.08 -0.03
N TYR A 1180 20.55 8.61 -0.01
CA TYR A 1180 21.42 8.59 -1.17
C TYR A 1180 22.16 7.26 -1.28
N GLN A 1181 22.44 6.84 -2.51
CA GLN A 1181 23.29 5.69 -2.80
C GLN A 1181 24.60 6.13 -3.45
N SER A 1182 25.69 5.50 -3.05
CA SER A 1182 27.02 5.67 -3.63
C SER A 1182 27.64 4.31 -3.95
N SER A 1183 28.36 4.23 -5.07
CA SER A 1183 29.07 3.02 -5.50
C SER A 1183 30.26 2.67 -4.59
N SER A 1184 30.84 3.67 -3.92
CA SER A 1184 31.88 3.53 -2.91
C SER A 1184 31.53 4.26 -1.62
N CYS A 1185 32.03 3.75 -0.50
CA CYS A 1185 31.96 4.47 0.76
C CYS A 1185 33.22 5.28 0.99
N ASN A 1186 33.02 6.60 1.12
CA ASN A 1186 34.05 7.54 1.49
C ASN A 1186 33.87 7.90 2.98
N ASP A 1187 34.17 6.95 3.89
CA ASP A 1187 34.04 7.10 5.36
C ASP A 1187 35.40 7.10 6.08
N ALA A 1188 36.47 7.42 5.36
CA ALA A 1188 37.77 7.64 5.98
C ALA A 1188 37.81 9.07 6.55
N ALA A 1189 38.38 9.29 7.73
CA ALA A 1189 38.52 10.61 8.37
C ALA A 1189 39.24 11.70 7.53
N SER A 1190 39.73 11.36 6.34
CA SER A 1190 40.40 12.25 5.37
C SER A 1190 39.74 12.28 3.98
N ILE A 1191 38.64 11.55 3.77
CA ILE A 1191 37.90 11.46 2.49
C ILE A 1191 36.41 11.52 2.87
N GLY A 1192 35.75 12.63 2.62
CA GLY A 1192 34.43 12.86 3.18
C GLY A 1192 33.29 12.13 2.47
N ARG A 1193 32.15 12.07 3.16
CA ARG A 1193 30.95 11.33 2.80
C ARG A 1193 30.16 12.05 1.69
N GLU A 1194 29.54 11.28 0.81
CA GLU A 1194 28.77 11.77 -0.35
C GLU A 1194 27.60 10.84 -0.73
N GLY A 1195 26.77 11.28 -1.68
CA GLY A 1195 25.60 10.56 -2.19
C GLY A 1195 25.45 10.70 -3.72
N GLU A 1196 25.84 9.68 -4.49
CA GLU A 1196 25.86 9.74 -5.97
C GLU A 1196 24.47 9.76 -6.61
N VAL A 1197 23.54 9.01 -6.03
CA VAL A 1197 22.16 8.86 -6.52
C VAL A 1197 21.21 9.22 -5.39
N TYR A 1198 20.33 10.19 -5.62
CA TYR A 1198 19.26 10.51 -4.68
C TYR A 1198 18.12 9.48 -4.81
N LEU A 1199 17.80 8.80 -3.70
CA LEU A 1199 16.78 7.76 -3.63
C LEU A 1199 15.40 8.28 -3.20
N GLY A 1200 15.32 9.54 -2.77
CA GLY A 1200 14.12 10.18 -2.26
C GLY A 1200 14.24 10.60 -0.80
N SER A 1201 13.16 11.16 -0.27
CA SER A 1201 13.07 11.59 1.13
C SER A 1201 11.76 11.17 1.79
N VAL A 1202 11.78 11.06 3.12
CA VAL A 1202 10.62 10.75 3.95
C VAL A 1202 10.50 11.80 5.06
N LEU A 1203 9.26 12.20 5.36
CA LEU A 1203 8.97 13.02 6.54
C LEU A 1203 8.84 12.11 7.75
N GLN A 1204 9.80 12.22 8.66
CA GLN A 1204 9.82 11.50 9.92
C GLN A 1204 9.26 12.38 11.04
N PRO A 1205 8.13 12.02 11.66
CA PRO A 1205 7.67 12.69 12.87
C PRO A 1205 8.62 12.37 14.02
N ILE A 1206 9.25 13.41 14.58
CA ILE A 1206 10.14 13.31 15.73
C ILE A 1206 9.40 13.83 16.96
N SER A 1207 9.33 13.01 18.01
CA SER A 1207 8.54 13.28 19.22
C SER A 1207 9.39 13.38 20.49
N SER A 1208 10.67 13.05 20.38
CA SER A 1208 11.65 13.05 21.46
C SER A 1208 12.99 13.60 20.96
N SER A 1209 13.90 13.96 21.88
CA SER A 1209 15.22 14.50 21.54
C SER A 1209 16.18 13.47 20.93
N SER A 1210 15.84 12.19 20.97
CA SER A 1210 16.59 11.10 20.35
C SER A 1210 15.59 10.07 19.85
N GLU A 1211 15.34 10.08 18.54
CA GLU A 1211 14.26 9.31 17.92
C GLU A 1211 14.83 8.30 16.92
N ALA A 1212 14.38 7.05 17.04
CA ALA A 1212 14.67 6.03 16.06
C ALA A 1212 13.73 6.19 14.87
N PHE A 1213 14.25 6.02 13.65
CA PHE A 1213 13.44 5.95 12.44
C PHE A 1213 13.61 4.60 11.74
N SER A 1214 12.57 4.20 11.02
CA SER A 1214 12.57 3.02 10.16
C SER A 1214 11.82 3.36 8.87
N VAL A 1215 12.52 3.29 7.74
CA VAL A 1215 12.02 3.76 6.43
C VAL A 1215 12.21 2.67 5.38
N SER A 1216 11.18 2.42 4.58
CA SER A 1216 11.27 1.59 3.38
C SER A 1216 11.62 2.46 2.17
N LEU A 1217 12.68 2.11 1.43
CA LEU A 1217 13.04 2.75 0.17
C LEU A 1217 12.89 1.74 -0.98
N GLU A 1218 12.18 2.15 -2.04
CA GLU A 1218 12.02 1.36 -3.28
C GLU A 1218 13.01 1.80 -4.36
N GLY A 1219 13.32 0.91 -5.29
CA GLY A 1219 14.19 1.20 -6.44
C GLY A 1219 15.67 1.31 -6.11
N VAL A 1220 16.18 0.59 -5.09
CA VAL A 1220 17.60 0.61 -4.71
C VAL A 1220 18.39 -0.45 -5.50
N PRO A 1221 19.29 -0.06 -6.43
CA PRO A 1221 20.16 -0.98 -7.17
C PRO A 1221 21.01 -1.89 -6.28
N GLN A 1222 21.24 -3.12 -6.73
CA GLN A 1222 21.97 -4.15 -5.98
C GLN A 1222 23.50 -3.87 -5.94
N ALA A 1223 23.99 -3.54 -4.74
CA ALA A 1223 25.37 -3.23 -4.31
C ALA A 1223 25.78 -1.73 -4.30
N GLY A 1224 26.21 -1.25 -3.13
CA GLY A 1224 26.69 0.10 -2.90
C GLY A 1224 26.69 0.44 -1.41
N PHE A 1225 26.68 1.73 -1.08
CA PHE A 1225 26.55 2.27 0.26
C PHE A 1225 25.44 3.30 0.29
N ILE A 1226 24.71 3.36 1.38
CA ILE A 1226 23.65 4.33 1.64
C ILE A 1226 24.17 5.37 2.62
N THR A 1227 23.89 6.63 2.33
CA THR A 1227 24.08 7.77 3.22
C THR A 1227 22.77 8.54 3.32
N ALA A 1228 22.62 9.37 4.34
CA ALA A 1228 21.44 10.19 4.55
C ALA A 1228 21.81 11.58 5.08
N THR A 1229 20.95 12.56 4.84
CA THR A 1229 20.97 13.88 5.49
C THR A 1229 19.63 14.10 6.18
N VAL A 1230 19.59 14.92 7.22
CA VAL A 1230 18.33 15.36 7.84
C VAL A 1230 18.14 16.86 7.68
N THR A 1231 16.93 17.28 7.36
CA THR A 1231 16.53 18.69 7.31
C THR A 1231 15.47 18.97 8.36
N SER A 1232 15.71 19.97 9.20
CA SER A 1232 14.77 20.40 10.24
C SER A 1232 13.52 21.05 9.63
N PRO A 1233 12.41 21.13 10.39
CA PRO A 1233 11.23 21.89 9.99
C PRO A 1233 11.52 23.36 9.68
N GLY A 1234 12.55 23.93 10.31
CA GLY A 1234 13.03 25.29 10.05
C GLY A 1234 13.84 25.42 8.77
N GLY A 1235 14.36 24.31 8.22
CA GLY A 1235 15.09 24.24 6.96
C GLY A 1235 16.58 23.93 7.09
N SER A 1236 17.13 23.83 8.30
CA SER A 1236 18.55 23.54 8.52
C SER A 1236 18.85 22.09 8.12
N THR A 1237 19.74 21.89 7.15
CA THR A 1237 20.16 20.56 6.66
C THR A 1237 21.52 20.19 7.21
N SER A 1238 21.66 18.96 7.70
CA SER A 1238 22.93 18.41 8.18
C SER A 1238 23.85 17.93 7.07
N GLU A 1239 25.08 17.61 7.47
CA GLU A 1239 26.04 16.86 6.66
C GLU A 1239 25.61 15.38 6.51
N PHE A 1240 26.40 14.61 5.75
CA PHE A 1240 26.08 13.21 5.45
C PHE A 1240 26.33 12.25 6.62
N SER A 1241 25.37 11.34 6.83
CA SER A 1241 25.46 10.19 7.74
C SER A 1241 26.64 9.30 7.44
N ASN A 1242 26.95 8.40 8.39
CA ASN A 1242 27.84 7.28 8.12
C ASN A 1242 27.36 6.47 6.92
N CYS A 1243 28.30 5.87 6.18
CA CYS A 1243 27.94 4.90 5.16
C CYS A 1243 27.36 3.65 5.81
N LEU A 1244 26.20 3.25 5.35
CA LEU A 1244 25.66 1.92 5.60
C LEU A 1244 25.83 1.10 4.32
N ALA A 1245 26.56 -0.02 4.37
CA ALA A 1245 26.64 -0.90 3.21
C ALA A 1245 25.22 -1.33 2.81
N ALA A 1246 24.84 -1.06 1.56
CA ALA A 1246 23.54 -1.47 1.07
C ALA A 1246 23.48 -3.01 1.18
N PRO A 1247 22.54 -3.57 1.97
CA PRO A 1247 22.43 -5.01 2.13
C PRO A 1247 22.28 -5.65 0.75
N ARG A 1248 23.19 -6.58 0.42
CA ARG A 1248 23.06 -7.35 -0.82
C ARG A 1248 21.98 -8.42 -0.58
N PRO A 1249 21.04 -8.63 -1.51
CA PRO A 1249 20.40 -9.93 -1.57
C PRO A 1249 21.53 -10.95 -1.76
N ASP A 1250 21.59 -11.94 -0.88
CA ASP A 1250 22.67 -12.92 -0.84
C ASP A 1250 22.52 -13.86 -2.05
N ASN A 1251 22.85 -13.36 -3.25
CA ASN A 1251 22.83 -14.11 -4.49
C ASN A 1251 24.06 -15.05 -4.61
N LEU A 1252 24.87 -15.18 -3.56
CA LEU A 1252 26.10 -15.99 -3.57
C LEU A 1252 25.88 -17.50 -3.47
N HIS A 1253 24.63 -18.00 -3.51
CA HIS A 1253 24.35 -19.44 -3.63
C HIS A 1253 23.15 -19.80 -4.52
N ALA A 1254 22.91 -19.08 -5.63
CA ALA A 1254 21.85 -19.43 -6.58
C ALA A 1254 22.33 -20.17 -7.85
N ASP A 1255 23.63 -20.39 -8.03
CA ASP A 1255 24.18 -21.15 -9.16
C ASP A 1255 25.56 -21.72 -8.81
N GLY A 1256 25.60 -23.03 -8.54
CA GLY A 1256 26.84 -23.74 -8.28
C GLY A 1256 27.78 -23.73 -9.48
N PHE A 1257 28.98 -23.17 -9.33
CA PHE A 1257 30.30 -23.76 -9.59
C PHE A 1257 31.38 -22.68 -9.30
N GLU A 1258 32.40 -23.10 -8.52
CA GLU A 1258 33.56 -22.36 -7.96
C GLU A 1258 33.36 -21.62 -6.64
#